data_AF-A0A0D9UWK1-F1
#
_entry.id   AF-A0A0D9UWK1-F1
#
_cell.length_a   1.000
_cell.length_b   1.000
_cell.length_c   1.000
_cell.angle_alpha   90.00
_cell.angle_beta   90.00
_cell.angle_gamma   90.00
#
_symmetry.space_group_name_H-M   'P 1'
#
loop_
_entity.id
_entity.type
_entity.pdbx_description
1 polymer ?
#
loop_
_entity_poly.entity_id
_entity_poly.type
_entity_poly.pdbx_seq_one_letter_code
_entity_poly.pdbx_strand_id
1 'polypeptide(L)'
;MLDSPPPPPRRAFTPSRLSPAPIPSPAAAILHRPIRSTTPPTPLVSFLHTPPPLPPDSLFPNPTKLPPNSPATSPMQLLLLLLAAAALARATDDPFLSGAPANHSYNIDCGGATDYISVFGRQWLADKYFSAGGDAGMVAEPHRFPQPQERTLRFFPPSSAGKSSCYSLPLPRGRYYLRLFSVYDNYDSKLRTPSFDVSAAATLVLSFRSPWPEPASRYGAYSDLIFPSATSPTSDICFYSLSTDAPVVASIEVAPVHPLAYDGATTGAELILVNYGRLTCGNNLFGPGFTNDSDAFSRVWQSDIDFRNNELNYDAITAGGRKIFGSNQPPNYFPTKLYTSAITTGGDESNEIEYLMPVDTRMSYMVWLHFAEIDAGIGSPGQRVFDVMLAGRNVTRIDIFKQVGGFTAFKWTYIVENLTSSTMSVKLVPVVGRPILCGLENYAMVPLETRTMPNQVAAMKALKDSLKIPARMGWNGDPCAPRTWDAWEGVTCLRKDKGLVITQLDLASQGLKGYITDEISHLTDLISLNLSYNSMTGNLPLGLGQPSLATLDISSNQFTGSIPGTIGSSKLQTALLNNNQLDGQVPERLYSIGVHGGVIDLSGNKGLCGVPTLPACALFWEKGGLNKTGKIALGASLGFVLIVTLIVVYILCIRRGPYDYDFEFPQDLTSISAISAKRNRYQRAKSVMLAEMEAHGPDGYYTNGVTH
;
A
#
# COMPACT_ATOMS: atom_id res chain seq x y z
N MET A 1 57.37 -14.49 28.82
CA MET A 1 57.14 -15.19 30.10
C MET A 1 55.75 -15.80 30.04
N LEU A 2 55.71 -17.13 30.23
CA LEU A 2 54.57 -18.01 30.48
C LEU A 2 53.63 -18.33 29.30
N ASP A 3 53.96 -19.48 28.71
CA ASP A 3 53.11 -20.41 27.97
C ASP A 3 51.85 -20.84 28.73
N SER A 4 50.78 -21.11 28.00
CA SER A 4 49.67 -21.98 28.43
C SER A 4 49.10 -22.74 27.21
N PRO A 5 48.93 -24.07 27.27
CA PRO A 5 48.62 -24.91 26.11
C PRO A 5 47.12 -25.00 25.78
N PRO A 6 46.74 -25.43 24.55
CA PRO A 6 45.34 -25.55 24.14
C PRO A 6 44.68 -26.85 24.64
N PRO A 7 43.33 -26.88 24.80
CA PRO A 7 42.59 -28.03 25.31
C PRO A 7 42.39 -29.14 24.27
N PRO A 8 42.14 -30.40 24.70
CA PRO A 8 42.12 -31.57 23.82
C PRO A 8 40.81 -31.73 23.02
N PRO A 9 40.84 -32.46 21.89
CA PRO A 9 39.68 -32.66 21.02
C PRO A 9 38.68 -33.67 21.63
N ARG A 10 37.38 -33.32 21.59
CA ARG A 10 36.29 -34.24 21.94
C ARG A 10 36.03 -35.22 20.81
N ARG A 11 35.88 -36.48 21.21
CA ARG A 11 35.72 -37.70 20.41
C ARG A 11 34.53 -37.65 19.44
N ALA A 12 34.79 -38.18 18.25
CA ALA A 12 33.81 -38.66 17.30
C ALA A 12 32.97 -39.81 17.89
N PHE A 13 31.66 -39.76 17.64
CA PHE A 13 30.77 -40.91 17.70
C PHE A 13 30.04 -41.02 16.36
N THR A 14 30.25 -42.13 15.66
CA THR A 14 29.47 -42.60 14.51
C THR A 14 28.99 -44.03 14.85
N PRO A 15 28.11 -44.65 14.05
CA PRO A 15 26.65 -44.55 14.16
C PRO A 15 26.02 -45.92 14.49
N SER A 16 24.92 -45.95 15.26
CA SER A 16 24.13 -47.18 15.45
C SER A 16 23.04 -47.31 14.38
N ARG A 17 23.26 -48.31 13.54
CA ARG A 17 22.44 -48.91 12.50
C ARG A 17 21.15 -49.51 13.08
N LEU A 18 19.97 -49.16 12.57
CA LEU A 18 18.74 -49.96 12.69
C LEU A 18 17.82 -49.69 11.49
N SER A 19 17.48 -50.74 10.76
CA SER A 19 16.42 -50.83 9.74
C SER A 19 16.01 -52.31 9.66
N PRO A 20 14.89 -52.70 9.00
CA PRO A 20 13.51 -52.19 9.06
C PRO A 20 12.49 -53.35 9.24
N ALA A 21 11.21 -53.06 9.53
CA ALA A 21 10.09 -54.03 9.42
C ALA A 21 8.72 -53.29 9.37
N PRO A 22 7.61 -53.90 8.88
CA PRO A 22 6.84 -53.37 7.74
C PRO A 22 5.36 -52.97 8.01
N ILE A 23 4.85 -52.10 7.12
CA ILE A 23 3.52 -51.91 6.46
C ILE A 23 2.24 -52.53 7.13
N PRO A 24 1.05 -51.89 7.01
CA PRO A 24 0.18 -52.19 5.86
C PRO A 24 -0.50 -50.97 5.21
N SER A 25 -0.64 -51.08 3.89
CA SER A 25 -1.47 -50.25 2.99
C SER A 25 -2.97 -50.42 3.28
N PRO A 26 -3.82 -49.70 2.54
CA PRO A 26 -4.68 -50.48 1.64
C PRO A 26 -4.67 -49.95 0.20
N ALA A 27 -4.59 -50.91 -0.70
CA ALA A 27 -4.74 -50.76 -2.14
C ALA A 27 -6.21 -50.59 -2.54
N ALA A 28 -6.39 -49.96 -3.69
CA ALA A 28 -7.62 -49.89 -4.46
C ALA A 28 -8.12 -51.28 -4.88
N ALA A 29 -9.45 -51.41 -5.02
CA ALA A 29 -10.07 -52.43 -5.87
C ALA A 29 -11.19 -51.79 -6.71
N ILE A 30 -11.01 -51.96 -8.02
CA ILE A 30 -11.87 -51.62 -9.15
C ILE A 30 -13.03 -52.62 -9.23
N LEU A 31 -14.22 -52.22 -9.75
CA LEU A 31 -14.94 -52.93 -10.84
C LEU A 31 -16.32 -52.31 -11.19
N HIS A 32 -16.46 -52.00 -12.49
CA HIS A 32 -17.65 -52.00 -13.37
C HIS A 32 -18.88 -51.05 -13.17
N ARG A 33 -18.93 -50.01 -14.02
CA ARG A 33 -19.95 -49.64 -15.07
C ARG A 33 -21.30 -50.40 -15.12
N PRO A 34 -22.38 -49.90 -15.82
CA PRO A 34 -22.72 -48.54 -16.31
C PRO A 34 -24.27 -48.18 -16.32
N ILE A 35 -24.62 -47.02 -16.92
CA ILE A 35 -25.95 -46.64 -17.53
C ILE A 35 -27.10 -46.24 -16.56
N ARG A 36 -27.55 -44.97 -16.58
CA ARG A 36 -28.72 -44.44 -17.34
C ARG A 36 -29.18 -43.08 -16.80
N SER A 37 -29.45 -42.15 -17.71
CA SER A 37 -30.17 -40.91 -17.46
C SER A 37 -31.66 -41.16 -17.26
N THR A 38 -32.26 -40.53 -16.24
CA THR A 38 -33.69 -40.22 -16.17
C THR A 38 -33.93 -39.09 -15.16
N THR A 39 -34.32 -37.92 -15.66
CA THR A 39 -35.22 -36.95 -15.02
C THR A 39 -36.64 -37.58 -14.85
N PRO A 40 -37.70 -36.98 -14.23
CA PRO A 40 -37.97 -35.59 -13.77
C PRO A 40 -38.74 -35.60 -12.40
N PRO A 41 -39.76 -34.75 -12.04
CA PRO A 41 -40.17 -33.38 -12.44
C PRO A 41 -40.47 -32.42 -11.26
N THR A 42 -40.57 -31.11 -11.54
CA THR A 42 -41.40 -30.14 -10.78
C THR A 42 -42.03 -29.11 -11.76
N PRO A 43 -43.19 -28.49 -11.42
CA PRO A 43 -44.22 -28.14 -12.40
C PRO A 43 -44.26 -26.68 -12.89
N LEU A 44 -44.94 -26.52 -14.03
CA LEU A 44 -45.35 -25.30 -14.74
C LEU A 44 -46.56 -24.60 -14.10
N VAL A 45 -46.67 -23.27 -14.28
CA VAL A 45 -47.82 -22.44 -14.79
C VAL A 45 -47.37 -20.96 -14.76
N SER A 46 -46.95 -20.36 -15.89
CA SER A 46 -47.63 -19.41 -16.82
C SER A 46 -47.97 -18.01 -16.29
N PHE A 47 -47.52 -16.94 -17.00
CA PHE A 47 -48.38 -15.95 -17.68
C PHE A 47 -47.54 -14.97 -18.54
N LEU A 48 -48.01 -14.75 -19.78
CA LEU A 48 -47.54 -13.80 -20.79
C LEU A 48 -47.94 -12.36 -20.46
N HIS A 49 -47.18 -11.35 -20.94
CA HIS A 49 -47.71 -10.08 -21.50
C HIS A 49 -46.67 -9.36 -22.39
N THR A 50 -47.11 -8.88 -23.54
CA THR A 50 -46.41 -8.18 -24.63
C THR A 50 -46.48 -6.63 -24.48
N PRO A 51 -45.59 -5.83 -25.12
CA PRO A 51 -45.68 -4.36 -25.11
C PRO A 51 -46.35 -3.76 -26.39
N PRO A 52 -46.91 -2.52 -26.33
CA PRO A 52 -47.53 -1.84 -27.48
C PRO A 52 -46.68 -0.68 -28.08
N PRO A 53 -47.11 -0.07 -29.22
CA PRO A 53 -46.26 0.65 -30.18
C PRO A 53 -46.37 2.20 -30.15
N LEU A 54 -45.49 2.87 -30.92
CA LEU A 54 -45.37 4.32 -31.12
C LEU A 54 -46.27 4.87 -32.28
N PRO A 55 -46.63 6.17 -32.29
CA PRO A 55 -47.54 6.77 -33.28
C PRO A 55 -46.84 7.61 -34.40
N PRO A 56 -47.57 8.08 -35.44
CA PRO A 56 -47.00 8.61 -36.68
C PRO A 56 -47.25 10.12 -36.99
N ASP A 57 -46.48 10.59 -37.99
CA ASP A 57 -46.64 11.67 -38.99
C ASP A 57 -46.84 13.15 -38.61
N SER A 58 -45.94 14.01 -39.15
CA SER A 58 -46.34 15.18 -39.97
C SER A 58 -45.17 15.91 -40.69
N LEU A 59 -45.30 16.00 -42.02
CA LEU A 59 -45.07 17.14 -42.94
C LEU A 59 -43.65 17.59 -43.39
N PHE A 60 -43.47 17.55 -44.72
CA PHE A 60 -42.41 18.15 -45.56
C PHE A 60 -42.60 19.68 -45.77
N PRO A 61 -41.56 20.39 -46.26
CA PRO A 61 -41.60 20.87 -47.65
C PRO A 61 -40.31 20.66 -48.48
N ASN A 62 -40.47 20.89 -49.79
CA ASN A 62 -39.70 20.45 -50.96
C ASN A 62 -38.35 21.19 -51.27
N PRO A 63 -37.58 20.73 -52.29
CA PRO A 63 -36.13 20.98 -52.50
C PRO A 63 -35.78 22.00 -53.59
N THR A 64 -34.52 22.48 -53.62
CA THR A 64 -33.87 23.07 -54.81
C THR A 64 -32.36 22.77 -54.90
N LYS A 65 -31.99 22.01 -55.96
CA LYS A 65 -30.81 22.07 -56.88
C LYS A 65 -29.42 22.45 -56.31
N LEU A 66 -28.32 21.71 -56.48
CA LEU A 66 -27.63 21.23 -57.71
C LEU A 66 -26.53 20.16 -57.36
N PRO A 67 -25.95 19.44 -58.36
CA PRO A 67 -25.16 18.21 -58.19
C PRO A 67 -23.63 18.42 -58.44
N PRO A 68 -22.82 17.37 -58.75
CA PRO A 68 -22.06 16.53 -57.83
C PRO A 68 -20.53 16.64 -58.07
N ASN A 69 -19.69 15.99 -57.26
CA ASN A 69 -18.48 15.27 -57.71
C ASN A 69 -17.62 14.79 -56.52
N SER A 70 -17.63 13.49 -56.23
CA SER A 70 -16.46 12.64 -55.88
C SER A 70 -16.94 11.28 -55.36
N PRO A 71 -16.18 10.19 -55.58
CA PRO A 71 -16.70 8.83 -55.48
C PRO A 71 -16.93 8.43 -54.02
N ALA A 72 -18.14 7.92 -53.75
CA ALA A 72 -18.51 7.37 -52.46
C ALA A 72 -17.69 6.09 -52.19
N THR A 73 -16.78 6.18 -51.23
CA THR A 73 -16.24 5.02 -50.51
C THR A 73 -17.40 4.33 -49.79
N SER A 74 -17.45 2.98 -49.86
CA SER A 74 -18.55 2.24 -49.25
C SER A 74 -18.57 2.49 -47.72
N PRO A 75 -19.75 2.50 -47.08
CA PRO A 75 -19.85 2.74 -45.63
C PRO A 75 -19.08 1.67 -44.82
N MET A 76 -18.82 0.50 -45.42
CA MET A 76 -18.00 -0.56 -44.81
C MET A 76 -16.50 -0.25 -44.90
N GLN A 77 -16.03 0.39 -45.97
CA GLN A 77 -14.65 0.89 -46.08
C GLN A 77 -14.41 2.09 -45.17
N LEU A 78 -15.38 3.01 -45.06
CA LEU A 78 -15.27 4.14 -44.14
C LEU A 78 -15.26 3.67 -42.68
N LEU A 79 -16.05 2.65 -42.34
CA LEU A 79 -16.04 2.02 -41.01
C LEU A 79 -14.72 1.28 -40.75
N LEU A 80 -14.16 0.58 -41.74
CA LEU A 80 -12.84 -0.05 -41.61
C LEU A 80 -11.72 0.99 -41.48
N LEU A 81 -11.79 2.11 -42.22
CA LEU A 81 -10.85 3.22 -42.12
C LEU A 81 -11.00 4.00 -40.81
N LEU A 82 -12.22 4.13 -40.27
CA LEU A 82 -12.47 4.73 -38.96
C LEU A 82 -12.06 3.81 -37.82
N LEU A 83 -12.22 2.49 -37.95
CA LEU A 83 -11.70 1.50 -37.00
C LEU A 83 -10.17 1.40 -37.07
N ALA A 84 -9.59 1.47 -38.26
CA ALA A 84 -8.13 1.52 -38.44
C ALA A 84 -7.56 2.86 -37.96
N ALA A 85 -8.23 3.98 -38.20
CA ALA A 85 -7.85 5.30 -37.69
C ALA A 85 -8.06 5.41 -36.16
N ALA A 86 -9.07 4.76 -35.59
CA ALA A 86 -9.24 4.66 -34.14
C ALA A 86 -8.23 3.70 -33.48
N ALA A 87 -7.77 2.68 -34.22
CA ALA A 87 -6.67 1.80 -33.78
C ALA A 87 -5.31 2.50 -33.89
N LEU A 88 -5.07 3.30 -34.94
CA LEU A 88 -3.86 4.13 -35.06
C LEU A 88 -3.86 5.34 -34.12
N ALA A 89 -5.02 5.96 -33.86
CA ALA A 89 -5.14 7.08 -32.92
C ALA A 89 -5.07 6.65 -31.44
N ARG A 90 -5.20 5.34 -31.14
CA ARG A 90 -4.92 4.79 -29.80
C ARG A 90 -3.43 4.53 -29.56
N ALA A 91 -2.60 4.55 -30.60
CA ALA A 91 -1.17 4.25 -30.48
C ALA A 91 -0.31 5.50 -30.18
N THR A 92 -0.87 6.71 -30.25
CA THR A 92 -0.07 7.95 -30.23
C THR A 92 -0.04 8.68 -28.89
N ASP A 93 -0.84 8.31 -27.89
CA ASP A 93 -0.81 8.92 -26.54
C ASP A 93 -0.85 7.84 -25.44
N ASP A 94 0.06 6.86 -25.45
CA ASP A 94 0.29 6.05 -24.26
C ASP A 94 1.09 6.89 -23.24
N PRO A 95 0.49 7.31 -22.11
CA PRO A 95 1.15 8.18 -21.14
C PRO A 95 2.39 7.56 -20.49
N PHE A 96 2.53 6.22 -20.55
CA PHE A 96 3.73 5.55 -20.08
C PHE A 96 4.89 5.64 -21.09
N LEU A 97 4.58 5.65 -22.38
CA LEU A 97 5.58 5.70 -23.46
C LEU A 97 5.89 7.14 -23.90
N SER A 98 5.04 8.12 -23.56
CA SER A 98 5.24 9.54 -23.88
C SER A 98 6.31 10.22 -23.04
N GLY A 99 6.90 9.53 -22.04
CA GLY A 99 7.96 10.07 -21.19
C GLY A 99 7.49 11.18 -20.25
N ALA A 100 6.18 11.43 -20.14
CA ALA A 100 5.63 12.28 -19.09
C ALA A 100 6.04 11.70 -17.73
N PRO A 101 6.44 12.52 -16.74
CA PRO A 101 6.73 12.02 -15.40
C PRO A 101 5.50 11.25 -14.96
N ALA A 102 5.65 9.94 -14.78
CA ALA A 102 4.56 9.15 -14.26
C ALA A 102 4.27 9.73 -12.88
N ASN A 103 3.10 10.35 -12.70
CA ASN A 103 2.73 11.19 -11.54
C ASN A 103 2.83 10.48 -10.16
N HIS A 104 3.36 9.26 -10.10
CA HIS A 104 3.43 8.37 -8.95
C HIS A 104 4.76 7.58 -8.90
N SER A 105 5.88 8.18 -9.33
CA SER A 105 7.22 7.63 -9.09
C SER A 105 7.89 8.27 -7.87
N TYR A 106 8.54 7.47 -7.03
CA TYR A 106 9.24 7.92 -5.83
C TYR A 106 10.68 7.40 -5.86
N ASN A 107 11.67 8.29 -5.79
CA ASN A 107 13.05 7.91 -5.49
C ASN A 107 13.37 8.49 -4.12
N ILE A 108 13.57 7.64 -3.13
CA ILE A 108 13.69 8.02 -1.72
C ILE A 108 15.11 7.72 -1.25
N ASP A 109 15.79 8.76 -0.79
CA ASP A 109 17.09 8.69 -0.13
C ASP A 109 16.86 8.42 1.37
N CYS A 110 17.21 7.22 1.82
CA CYS A 110 16.89 6.77 3.17
C CYS A 110 17.94 7.26 4.16
N GLY A 111 17.50 7.99 5.18
CA GLY A 111 18.38 8.71 6.10
C GLY A 111 18.92 10.04 5.54
N GLY A 112 18.61 10.37 4.28
CA GLY A 112 18.91 11.67 3.67
C GLY A 112 18.15 12.82 4.34
N ALA A 113 18.81 13.96 4.50
CA ALA A 113 18.23 15.12 5.19
C ALA A 113 17.43 16.06 4.26
N THR A 114 17.76 16.08 2.97
CA THR A 114 17.21 17.04 1.99
C THR A 114 17.08 16.42 0.61
N ASP A 115 16.07 16.87 -0.12
CA ASP A 115 15.86 16.48 -1.52
C ASP A 115 17.02 16.97 -2.41
N TYR A 116 17.35 16.21 -3.45
CA TYR A 116 18.37 16.60 -4.44
C TYR A 116 18.07 16.03 -5.83
N ILE A 117 18.80 16.51 -6.83
CA ILE A 117 18.74 16.01 -8.21
C ILE A 117 20.08 15.32 -8.53
N SER A 118 20.00 14.06 -8.95
CA SER A 118 21.17 13.28 -9.35
C SER A 118 21.80 13.78 -10.65
N VAL A 119 23.02 13.33 -10.95
CA VAL A 119 23.74 13.64 -12.20
C VAL A 119 22.99 13.23 -13.47
N PHE A 120 22.01 12.33 -13.35
CA PHE A 120 21.15 11.87 -14.43
C PHE A 120 19.78 12.57 -14.46
N GLY A 121 19.62 13.69 -13.75
CA GLY A 121 18.39 14.49 -13.75
C GLY A 121 17.23 13.88 -12.95
N ARG A 122 17.44 12.82 -12.17
CA ARG A 122 16.42 12.24 -11.29
C ARG A 122 16.34 12.98 -9.96
N GLN A 123 15.12 13.35 -9.56
CA GLN A 123 14.83 13.87 -8.24
C GLN A 123 14.80 12.74 -7.20
N TRP A 124 15.47 12.97 -6.07
CA TRP A 124 15.52 12.13 -4.89
C TRP A 124 14.92 12.89 -3.71
N LEU A 125 14.05 12.22 -2.95
CA LEU A 125 13.31 12.77 -1.83
C LEU A 125 13.91 12.29 -0.50
N ALA A 126 13.97 13.17 0.49
CA ALA A 126 14.29 12.77 1.86
C ALA A 126 13.16 11.90 2.45
N ASP A 127 13.53 10.89 3.23
CA ASP A 127 12.58 9.87 3.69
C ASP A 127 11.71 10.24 4.92
N LYS A 128 11.87 11.47 5.41
CA LYS A 128 11.23 12.00 6.63
C LYS A 128 9.70 11.82 6.66
N TYR A 129 9.04 11.86 5.51
CA TYR A 129 7.57 11.81 5.40
C TYR A 129 7.04 10.42 4.99
N PHE A 130 7.91 9.45 4.77
CA PHE A 130 7.53 8.12 4.30
C PHE A 130 7.71 7.03 5.37
N SER A 131 8.72 7.17 6.22
CA SER A 131 9.08 6.17 7.22
C SER A 131 8.35 6.37 8.55
N ALA A 132 7.91 5.27 9.15
CA ALA A 132 7.29 5.26 10.47
C ALA A 132 8.32 5.22 11.63
N GLY A 133 9.40 6.01 11.54
CA GLY A 133 10.46 6.08 12.55
C GLY A 133 11.83 5.62 12.05
N GLY A 134 12.67 5.12 12.96
CA GLY A 134 14.05 4.73 12.68
C GLY A 134 15.05 5.88 12.79
N ASP A 135 16.33 5.52 12.80
CA ASP A 135 17.45 6.43 12.93
C ASP A 135 18.22 6.52 11.61
N ALA A 136 18.83 7.67 11.35
CA ALA A 136 19.67 7.88 10.18
C ALA A 136 21.14 7.57 10.52
N GLY A 137 21.84 6.99 9.57
CA GLY A 137 23.27 6.68 9.64
C GLY A 137 23.95 6.95 8.31
N MET A 138 25.27 6.80 8.30
CA MET A 138 26.08 6.86 7.09
C MET A 138 26.98 5.64 7.03
N VAL A 139 27.22 5.13 5.82
CA VAL A 139 28.23 4.08 5.59
C VAL A 139 29.63 4.61 5.88
N ALA A 140 30.56 3.71 6.24
CA ALA A 140 31.88 4.09 6.70
C ALA A 140 32.74 4.68 5.56
N GLU A 141 33.63 5.61 5.89
CA GLU A 141 34.66 6.07 4.95
C GLU A 141 35.74 4.98 4.75
N PRO A 142 36.32 4.86 3.54
CA PRO A 142 36.26 5.81 2.42
C PRO A 142 35.02 5.63 1.52
N HIS A 143 34.56 6.75 0.95
CA HIS A 143 33.44 6.85 0.01
C HIS A 143 33.62 5.94 -1.23
N ARG A 144 33.18 4.68 -1.14
CA ARG A 144 33.16 3.73 -2.26
C ARG A 144 31.95 3.91 -3.19
N PHE A 145 30.98 4.71 -2.74
CA PHE A 145 29.69 4.87 -3.39
C PHE A 145 29.66 6.13 -4.26
N PRO A 146 29.58 5.98 -5.60
CA PRO A 146 29.57 7.11 -6.51
C PRO A 146 28.29 7.94 -6.39
N GLN A 147 27.16 7.32 -6.02
CA GLN A 147 25.88 8.01 -5.93
C GLN A 147 25.58 8.52 -4.51
N PRO A 148 24.92 9.68 -4.35
CA PRO A 148 24.59 10.21 -3.03
C PRO A 148 23.65 9.30 -2.21
N GLN A 149 22.60 8.74 -2.82
CA GLN A 149 21.62 7.85 -2.18
C GLN A 149 22.17 6.50 -1.68
N GLU A 150 23.45 6.23 -1.96
CA GLU A 150 24.13 5.01 -1.53
C GLU A 150 25.01 5.25 -0.29
N ARG A 151 25.16 6.51 0.15
CA ARG A 151 26.05 6.92 1.24
C ARG A 151 25.33 7.03 2.59
N THR A 152 24.05 7.37 2.52
CA THR A 152 23.13 7.50 3.65
C THR A 152 22.37 6.20 3.83
N LEU A 153 22.01 5.88 5.07
CA LEU A 153 21.13 4.76 5.37
C LEU A 153 20.18 5.09 6.50
N ARG A 154 18.99 4.48 6.46
CA ARG A 154 18.09 4.38 7.60
C ARG A 154 18.20 3.00 8.22
N PHE A 155 18.17 2.95 9.55
CA PHE A 155 18.10 1.71 10.30
C PHE A 155 17.01 1.75 11.37
N PHE A 156 16.48 0.57 11.72
CA PHE A 156 15.32 0.45 12.62
C PHE A 156 15.66 -0.39 13.86
N PRO A 157 16.20 0.20 14.93
CA PRO A 157 16.47 -0.54 16.17
C PRO A 157 15.17 -1.08 16.77
N PRO A 158 15.08 -2.38 17.11
CA PRO A 158 13.86 -2.95 17.70
C PRO A 158 13.42 -2.27 19.00
N SER A 159 14.37 -1.72 19.76
CA SER A 159 14.13 -1.00 21.00
C SER A 159 13.35 0.32 20.83
N SER A 160 13.50 0.99 19.69
CA SER A 160 12.87 2.30 19.42
C SER A 160 11.73 2.20 18.41
N ALA A 161 11.87 1.34 17.41
CA ALA A 161 10.96 1.22 16.27
C ALA A 161 10.04 -0.01 16.32
N GLY A 162 10.24 -0.89 17.32
CA GLY A 162 9.53 -2.15 17.44
C GLY A 162 10.02 -3.21 16.45
N LYS A 163 9.33 -4.36 16.42
CA LYS A 163 9.73 -5.50 15.57
C LYS A 163 9.65 -5.20 14.07
N SER A 164 8.75 -4.30 13.65
CA SER A 164 8.48 -3.96 12.25
C SER A 164 8.37 -2.46 12.02
N SER A 165 9.02 -1.99 10.95
CA SER A 165 8.98 -0.60 10.49
C SER A 165 8.66 -0.54 9.00
N CYS A 166 7.84 0.42 8.58
CA CYS A 166 7.37 0.48 7.20
C CYS A 166 7.53 1.86 6.59
N TYR A 167 7.69 1.86 5.26
CA TYR A 167 7.48 3.00 4.39
C TYR A 167 6.07 2.90 3.81
N SER A 168 5.29 3.99 3.92
CA SER A 168 3.92 4.04 3.39
C SER A 168 3.86 4.98 2.19
N LEU A 169 3.60 4.42 1.00
CA LEU A 169 3.64 5.14 -0.27
C LEU A 169 2.24 5.26 -0.87
N PRO A 170 1.78 6.45 -1.27
CA PRO A 170 0.47 6.61 -1.89
C PRO A 170 0.50 6.16 -3.35
N LEU A 171 0.27 4.85 -3.56
CA LEU A 171 0.31 4.22 -4.88
C LEU A 171 -1.11 3.86 -5.35
N PRO A 172 -1.59 4.43 -6.46
CA PRO A 172 -2.80 3.99 -7.13
C PRO A 172 -2.81 2.48 -7.43
N ARG A 173 -3.97 1.98 -7.84
CA ARG A 173 -4.08 0.59 -8.27
C ARG A 173 -3.26 0.37 -9.55
N GLY A 174 -2.36 -0.59 -9.53
CA GLY A 174 -1.47 -0.86 -10.65
C GLY A 174 -0.33 -1.82 -10.28
N ARG A 175 0.62 -1.99 -11.19
CA ARG A 175 1.88 -2.68 -10.90
C ARG A 175 3.00 -1.67 -10.79
N TYR A 176 3.89 -1.93 -9.85
CA TYR A 176 4.99 -1.05 -9.55
C TYR A 176 6.29 -1.85 -9.54
N TYR A 177 7.30 -1.27 -10.15
CA TYR A 177 8.69 -1.64 -10.00
C TYR A 177 9.16 -1.08 -8.67
N LEU A 178 9.67 -1.93 -7.80
CA LEU A 178 10.35 -1.58 -6.56
C LEU A 178 11.81 -1.97 -6.69
N ARG A 179 12.70 -1.05 -6.39
CA ARG A 179 14.13 -1.31 -6.25
C ARG A 179 14.60 -0.80 -4.89
N LEU A 180 15.31 -1.65 -4.18
CA LEU A 180 15.89 -1.37 -2.88
C LEU A 180 17.42 -1.41 -3.00
N PHE A 181 18.09 -0.44 -2.40
CA PHE A 181 19.53 -0.52 -2.16
C PHE A 181 19.78 -0.76 -0.68
N SER A 182 20.45 -1.86 -0.36
CA SER A 182 20.83 -2.22 1.01
C SER A 182 22.34 -2.32 1.11
N VAL A 183 22.89 -1.66 2.11
CA VAL A 183 24.32 -1.66 2.45
C VAL A 183 24.45 -1.63 3.97
N TYR A 184 25.48 -2.30 4.49
CA TYR A 184 25.77 -2.34 5.92
C TYR A 184 27.04 -1.55 6.26
N ASP A 185 28.15 -1.90 5.60
CA ASP A 185 29.47 -1.27 5.73
C ASP A 185 29.88 -0.90 7.19
N ASN A 186 29.51 -1.75 8.16
CA ASN A 186 29.85 -1.58 9.56
C ASN A 186 29.44 -0.22 10.18
N TYR A 187 28.31 0.35 9.72
CA TYR A 187 27.84 1.66 10.16
C TYR A 187 27.65 1.80 11.68
N ASP A 188 27.37 0.71 12.38
CA ASP A 188 27.15 0.67 13.84
C ASP A 188 28.34 0.09 14.62
N SER A 189 29.51 -0.03 13.98
CA SER A 189 30.74 -0.61 14.55
C SER A 189 30.62 -2.07 15.00
N LYS A 190 29.55 -2.81 14.63
CA LYS A 190 29.44 -4.23 14.93
C LYS A 190 30.13 -5.09 13.88
N LEU A 191 30.80 -6.14 14.35
CA LEU A 191 31.55 -7.09 13.50
C LEU A 191 30.66 -8.02 12.64
N ARG A 192 29.33 -7.86 12.66
CA ARG A 192 28.41 -8.73 11.91
C ARG A 192 27.27 -7.93 11.29
N THR A 193 26.90 -8.32 10.08
CA THR A 193 25.74 -7.75 9.36
C THR A 193 24.43 -8.11 10.06
N PRO A 194 23.38 -7.28 9.94
CA PRO A 194 22.08 -7.55 10.55
C PRO A 194 21.30 -8.63 9.78
N SER A 195 20.45 -9.36 10.49
CA SER A 195 19.45 -10.24 9.87
C SER A 195 18.08 -9.58 9.93
N PHE A 196 17.42 -9.47 8.79
CA PHE A 196 16.08 -8.91 8.70
C PHE A 196 15.34 -9.43 7.46
N ASP A 197 14.05 -9.20 7.45
CA ASP A 197 13.14 -9.57 6.37
C ASP A 197 12.45 -8.34 5.79
N VAL A 198 12.10 -8.40 4.50
CA VAL A 198 11.40 -7.31 3.80
C VAL A 198 10.13 -7.84 3.17
N SER A 199 9.03 -7.14 3.38
CA SER A 199 7.75 -7.42 2.74
C SER A 199 7.33 -6.27 1.82
N ALA A 200 6.66 -6.62 0.73
CA ALA A 200 5.94 -5.69 -0.13
C ALA A 200 4.51 -6.22 -0.31
N ALA A 201 3.51 -5.33 -0.31
CA ALA A 201 2.09 -5.72 -0.36
C ALA A 201 1.72 -6.77 0.73
N ALA A 202 2.28 -6.60 1.94
CA ALA A 202 2.11 -7.51 3.09
C ALA A 202 2.52 -8.98 2.82
N THR A 203 3.39 -9.20 1.84
CA THR A 203 3.94 -10.50 1.47
C THR A 203 5.45 -10.47 1.62
N LEU A 204 6.03 -11.47 2.29
CA LEU A 204 7.49 -11.56 2.46
C LEU A 204 8.17 -11.80 1.11
N VAL A 205 9.14 -10.96 0.75
CA VAL A 205 9.78 -10.98 -0.58
C VAL A 205 11.30 -11.12 -0.54
N LEU A 206 11.96 -10.58 0.47
CA LEU A 206 13.42 -10.65 0.62
C LEU A 206 13.80 -11.02 2.04
N SER A 207 14.86 -11.81 2.18
CA SER A 207 15.41 -12.23 3.47
C SER A 207 16.91 -12.04 3.50
N PHE A 208 17.35 -11.18 4.41
CA PHE A 208 18.77 -10.92 4.67
C PHE A 208 19.19 -11.71 5.91
N ARG A 209 20.23 -12.53 5.78
CA ARG A 209 20.73 -13.40 6.86
C ARG A 209 22.21 -13.17 7.06
N SER A 210 22.60 -12.90 8.30
CA SER A 210 23.99 -12.72 8.69
C SER A 210 24.75 -14.06 8.66
N PRO A 211 26.00 -14.11 8.17
CA PRO A 211 26.72 -13.02 7.53
C PRO A 211 26.32 -12.84 6.06
N TRP A 212 26.19 -11.59 5.61
CA TRP A 212 26.00 -11.28 4.19
C TRP A 212 27.26 -11.58 3.39
N PRO A 213 27.15 -11.90 2.09
CA PRO A 213 28.30 -11.97 1.20
C PRO A 213 29.13 -10.69 1.27
N GLU A 214 30.47 -10.82 1.24
CA GLU A 214 31.37 -9.65 1.36
C GLU A 214 31.02 -8.53 0.37
N PRO A 215 30.75 -8.80 -0.93
CA PRO A 215 30.39 -7.74 -1.86
C PRO A 215 29.13 -6.98 -1.45
N ALA A 216 28.07 -7.69 -1.03
CA ALA A 216 26.82 -7.07 -0.57
C ALA A 216 27.02 -6.28 0.74
N SER A 217 27.89 -6.75 1.62
CA SER A 217 28.16 -6.08 2.89
C SER A 217 28.96 -4.77 2.73
N ARG A 218 29.93 -4.74 1.80
CA ARG A 218 30.86 -3.62 1.58
C ARG A 218 30.48 -2.67 0.44
N TYR A 219 29.89 -3.18 -0.64
CA TYR A 219 29.51 -2.41 -1.83
C TYR A 219 27.99 -2.32 -2.00
N GLY A 220 27.23 -2.85 -1.04
CA GLY A 220 25.78 -2.90 -1.10
C GLY A 220 25.26 -3.88 -2.15
N ALA A 221 23.95 -4.04 -2.17
CA ALA A 221 23.24 -4.85 -3.15
C ALA A 221 21.93 -4.18 -3.54
N TYR A 222 21.64 -4.20 -4.84
CA TYR A 222 20.33 -3.86 -5.36
C TYR A 222 19.43 -5.09 -5.36
N SER A 223 18.21 -4.92 -4.88
CA SER A 223 17.16 -5.93 -4.94
C SER A 223 15.94 -5.32 -5.59
N ASP A 224 15.51 -5.91 -6.71
CA ASP A 224 14.41 -5.37 -7.51
C ASP A 224 13.24 -6.37 -7.58
N LEU A 225 12.02 -5.86 -7.63
CA LEU A 225 10.83 -6.68 -7.81
C LEU A 225 9.70 -5.89 -8.49
N ILE A 226 8.70 -6.61 -8.98
CA ILE A 226 7.45 -6.03 -9.48
C ILE A 226 6.32 -6.54 -8.61
N PHE A 227 5.56 -5.63 -8.00
CA PHE A 227 4.46 -5.98 -7.10
C PHE A 227 3.16 -5.26 -7.49
N PRO A 228 1.99 -5.86 -7.22
CA PRO A 228 0.71 -5.21 -7.40
C PRO A 228 0.33 -4.34 -6.20
N SER A 229 -0.20 -3.15 -6.48
CA SER A 229 -0.95 -2.32 -5.54
C SER A 229 -2.44 -2.55 -5.81
N ALA A 230 -3.14 -3.27 -4.92
CA ALA A 230 -4.50 -3.75 -5.17
C ALA A 230 -5.61 -2.94 -4.48
N THR A 231 -5.40 -2.49 -3.23
CA THR A 231 -6.44 -1.91 -2.36
C THR A 231 -5.86 -1.13 -1.17
N SER A 232 -6.42 0.06 -0.91
CA SER A 232 -6.08 1.07 0.13
C SER A 232 -5.14 2.17 -0.38
N PRO A 233 -5.31 3.47 -0.01
CA PRO A 233 -4.63 4.59 -0.67
C PRO A 233 -3.10 4.57 -0.52
N THR A 234 -2.55 3.71 0.34
CA THR A 234 -1.11 3.51 0.50
C THR A 234 -0.72 2.04 0.34
N SER A 235 0.42 1.81 -0.28
CA SER A 235 1.15 0.55 -0.30
C SER A 235 2.32 0.62 0.67
N ASP A 236 2.44 -0.38 1.52
CA ASP A 236 3.46 -0.42 2.57
C ASP A 236 4.62 -1.35 2.16
N ILE A 237 5.86 -0.88 2.36
CA ILE A 237 7.09 -1.66 2.27
C ILE A 237 7.64 -1.77 3.68
N CYS A 238 7.67 -2.99 4.23
CA CYS A 238 7.95 -3.20 5.65
C CYS A 238 9.22 -4.02 5.86
N PHE A 239 9.98 -3.63 6.88
CA PHE A 239 11.21 -4.25 7.32
C PHE A 239 10.99 -4.87 8.70
N TYR A 240 11.35 -6.13 8.85
CA TYR A 240 11.13 -6.93 10.05
C TYR A 240 12.46 -7.36 10.65
N SER A 241 12.69 -6.96 11.90
CA SER A 241 13.90 -7.28 12.65
C SER A 241 13.93 -8.74 13.09
N LEU A 242 15.03 -9.46 12.82
CA LEU A 242 15.25 -10.76 13.44
C LEU A 242 16.04 -10.58 14.74
N SER A 243 15.45 -11.04 15.86
CA SER A 243 16.03 -10.91 17.20
C SER A 243 16.27 -9.43 17.57
N THR A 244 17.53 -9.00 17.66
CA THR A 244 17.93 -7.65 18.08
C THR A 244 18.58 -6.87 16.93
N ASP A 245 18.59 -7.44 15.73
CA ASP A 245 19.23 -6.83 14.58
C ASP A 245 18.34 -5.74 13.99
N ALA A 246 18.94 -4.57 13.73
CA ALA A 246 18.24 -3.45 13.11
C ALA A 246 18.22 -3.66 11.58
N PRO A 247 17.04 -3.71 10.94
CA PRO A 247 16.95 -3.67 9.49
C PRO A 247 17.57 -2.38 8.93
N VAL A 248 18.17 -2.46 7.74
CA VAL A 248 18.82 -1.31 7.08
C VAL A 248 18.39 -1.15 5.63
N VAL A 249 18.26 0.09 5.19
CA VAL A 249 17.97 0.46 3.79
C VAL A 249 18.59 1.81 3.49
N ALA A 250 19.23 1.94 2.33
CA ALA A 250 19.87 3.17 1.88
C ALA A 250 19.04 3.91 0.83
N SER A 251 18.35 3.18 -0.05
CA SER A 251 17.42 3.83 -0.99
C SER A 251 16.25 2.96 -1.39
N ILE A 252 15.14 3.62 -1.74
CA ILE A 252 13.90 3.01 -2.21
C ILE A 252 13.46 3.73 -3.49
N GLU A 253 13.39 3.00 -4.59
CA GLU A 253 12.88 3.49 -5.86
C GLU A 253 11.58 2.77 -6.21
N VAL A 254 10.54 3.53 -6.54
CA VAL A 254 9.24 3.02 -6.95
C VAL A 254 8.80 3.71 -8.23
N ALA A 255 8.48 2.94 -9.25
CA ALA A 255 7.97 3.46 -10.52
C ALA A 255 6.80 2.61 -11.02
N PRO A 256 5.77 3.21 -11.63
CA PRO A 256 4.68 2.44 -12.19
C PRO A 256 5.15 1.69 -13.45
N VAL A 257 4.65 0.47 -13.60
CA VAL A 257 4.97 -0.41 -14.72
C VAL A 257 3.73 -0.54 -15.59
N HIS A 258 3.89 -0.46 -16.91
CA HIS A 258 2.75 -0.59 -17.80
C HIS A 258 2.06 -1.95 -17.58
N PRO A 259 0.73 -1.99 -17.40
CA PRO A 259 0.01 -3.24 -17.14
C PRO A 259 0.18 -4.29 -18.24
N LEU A 260 0.46 -3.90 -19.48
CA LEU A 260 0.74 -4.83 -20.59
C LEU A 260 2.22 -5.20 -20.76
N ALA A 261 3.15 -4.56 -20.03
CA ALA A 261 4.55 -4.97 -20.04
C ALA A 261 4.75 -6.29 -19.29
N TYR A 262 4.08 -6.44 -18.15
CA TYR A 262 4.03 -7.62 -17.30
C TYR A 262 2.58 -7.90 -16.91
N ASP A 263 1.76 -8.30 -17.90
CA ASP A 263 0.32 -8.41 -17.70
C ASP A 263 -0.10 -9.52 -16.75
N GLY A 264 -1.24 -9.33 -16.09
CA GLY A 264 -1.77 -10.33 -15.15
C GLY A 264 -2.23 -11.62 -15.82
N ALA A 265 -2.40 -11.65 -17.15
CA ALA A 265 -2.78 -12.85 -17.88
C ALA A 265 -1.59 -13.79 -18.08
N THR A 266 -0.40 -13.24 -18.35
CA THR A 266 0.86 -13.95 -18.58
C THR A 266 1.66 -14.12 -17.29
N THR A 267 1.69 -13.09 -16.44
CA THR A 267 2.50 -13.07 -15.22
C THR A 267 1.70 -13.31 -13.93
N GLY A 268 0.38 -13.51 -14.03
CA GLY A 268 -0.56 -13.77 -12.93
C GLY A 268 -0.84 -12.54 -12.06
N ALA A 269 -2.11 -12.15 -11.92
CA ALA A 269 -2.52 -10.90 -11.27
C ALA A 269 -2.15 -10.80 -9.77
N GLU A 270 -2.04 -11.92 -9.07
CA GLU A 270 -1.80 -12.01 -7.62
C GLU A 270 -0.38 -12.53 -7.28
N LEU A 271 0.59 -12.16 -8.11
CA LEU A 271 1.99 -12.54 -7.95
C LEU A 271 2.88 -11.31 -7.81
N ILE A 272 3.90 -11.44 -6.97
CA ILE A 272 5.07 -10.58 -6.95
C ILE A 272 6.18 -11.27 -7.76
N LEU A 273 6.81 -10.53 -8.65
CA LEU A 273 7.92 -11.00 -9.47
C LEU A 273 9.23 -10.47 -8.87
N VAL A 274 9.94 -11.32 -8.13
CA VAL A 274 11.24 -10.95 -7.54
C VAL A 274 12.34 -11.20 -8.56
N ASN A 275 13.16 -10.19 -8.85
CA ASN A 275 14.20 -10.26 -9.87
C ASN A 275 15.37 -11.15 -9.40
N TYR A 276 15.62 -12.26 -10.11
CA TYR A 276 16.79 -13.13 -9.94
C TYR A 276 17.79 -13.01 -11.10
N GLY A 277 17.57 -12.06 -12.01
CA GLY A 277 18.49 -11.71 -13.07
C GLY A 277 17.75 -11.01 -14.20
N ARG A 278 18.00 -9.72 -14.40
CA ARG A 278 17.52 -8.94 -15.56
C ARG A 278 18.73 -8.47 -16.35
N LEU A 279 19.09 -9.25 -17.35
CA LEU A 279 20.36 -9.18 -18.06
C LEU A 279 20.21 -8.54 -19.44
N THR A 280 21.16 -7.68 -19.80
CA THR A 280 21.40 -7.27 -21.18
C THR A 280 22.56 -8.08 -21.74
N CYS A 281 22.37 -8.74 -22.89
CA CYS A 281 23.38 -9.57 -23.50
C CYS A 281 24.23 -8.76 -24.48
N GLY A 282 25.54 -8.75 -24.29
CA GLY A 282 26.48 -8.09 -25.20
C GLY A 282 26.53 -6.56 -25.03
N ASN A 283 26.03 -6.05 -23.91
CA ASN A 283 26.12 -4.64 -23.53
C ASN A 283 26.63 -4.51 -22.08
N ASN A 284 27.09 -3.31 -21.74
CA ASN A 284 27.33 -2.94 -20.35
C ASN A 284 26.00 -2.66 -19.63
N LEU A 285 26.06 -2.60 -18.30
CA LEU A 285 24.93 -2.18 -17.48
C LEU A 285 24.34 -0.85 -17.98
N PHE A 286 23.02 -0.78 -18.09
CA PHE A 286 22.32 0.44 -18.45
C PHE A 286 20.98 0.56 -17.73
N GLY A 287 20.52 1.80 -17.62
CA GLY A 287 19.20 2.12 -17.12
C GLY A 287 19.18 3.41 -16.31
N PRO A 288 17.99 3.88 -15.95
CA PRO A 288 17.86 5.15 -15.25
C PRO A 288 18.61 5.14 -13.91
N GLY A 289 19.36 6.21 -13.64
CA GLY A 289 20.21 6.34 -12.44
C GLY A 289 21.64 5.81 -12.60
N PHE A 290 21.95 5.13 -13.71
CA PHE A 290 23.30 4.62 -14.03
C PHE A 290 23.82 5.16 -15.36
N THR A 291 22.92 5.33 -16.33
CA THR A 291 23.22 5.88 -17.65
C THR A 291 22.13 6.87 -18.07
N ASN A 292 22.36 7.62 -19.15
CA ASN A 292 21.38 8.56 -19.71
C ASN A 292 20.28 7.87 -20.55
N ASP A 293 20.10 6.55 -20.37
CA ASP A 293 19.06 5.80 -21.07
C ASP A 293 17.75 5.88 -20.31
N SER A 294 16.69 6.30 -20.98
CA SER A 294 15.34 6.27 -20.43
C SER A 294 14.70 4.90 -20.70
N ASP A 295 14.54 4.09 -19.64
CA ASP A 295 13.52 3.05 -19.62
C ASP A 295 12.24 3.68 -19.04
N ALA A 296 11.15 3.62 -19.80
CA ALA A 296 9.84 4.15 -19.42
C ALA A 296 9.35 3.65 -18.05
N PHE A 297 9.82 2.48 -17.61
CA PHE A 297 9.42 1.83 -16.35
C PHE A 297 10.52 1.85 -15.29
N SER A 298 11.57 2.65 -15.48
CA SER A 298 12.69 2.76 -14.54
C SER A 298 13.46 1.46 -14.26
N ARG A 299 13.34 0.45 -15.13
CA ARG A 299 14.08 -0.81 -14.97
C ARG A 299 15.55 -0.59 -15.29
N VAL A 300 16.40 -1.31 -14.56
CA VAL A 300 17.84 -1.37 -14.80
C VAL A 300 18.22 -2.76 -15.29
N TRP A 301 19.10 -2.80 -16.28
CA TRP A 301 19.58 -3.99 -16.96
C TRP A 301 21.05 -4.19 -16.62
N GLN A 302 21.38 -5.31 -15.99
CA GLN A 302 22.75 -5.63 -15.61
C GLN A 302 23.48 -6.36 -16.73
N SER A 303 24.81 -6.26 -16.74
CA SER A 303 25.64 -7.05 -17.66
C SER A 303 25.42 -8.53 -17.41
N ASP A 304 25.38 -9.32 -18.47
CA ASP A 304 25.18 -10.76 -18.42
C ASP A 304 26.47 -11.54 -18.10
N ILE A 305 27.62 -10.87 -18.06
CA ILE A 305 28.96 -11.48 -17.94
C ILE A 305 29.10 -12.41 -16.73
N ASP A 306 28.55 -12.05 -15.58
CA ASP A 306 28.66 -12.82 -14.34
C ASP A 306 27.78 -14.08 -14.32
N PHE A 307 26.86 -14.21 -15.28
CA PHE A 307 25.91 -15.32 -15.38
C PHE A 307 26.26 -16.31 -16.48
N ARG A 308 27.24 -15.99 -17.34
CA ARG A 308 27.66 -16.88 -18.43
C ARG A 308 28.43 -18.07 -17.89
N ASN A 309 28.33 -19.21 -18.56
CA ASN A 309 29.28 -20.28 -18.32
C ASN A 309 30.67 -19.87 -18.83
N ASN A 310 31.61 -19.62 -17.92
CA ASN A 310 32.97 -19.17 -18.22
C ASN A 310 33.83 -20.21 -18.97
N GLU A 311 33.38 -21.45 -19.08
CA GLU A 311 34.07 -22.49 -19.87
C GLU A 311 33.81 -22.35 -21.38
N LEU A 312 32.85 -21.52 -21.78
CA LEU A 312 32.48 -21.29 -23.17
C LEU A 312 32.94 -19.92 -23.66
N ASN A 313 33.20 -19.82 -24.96
CA ASN A 313 33.54 -18.57 -25.62
C ASN A 313 32.28 -17.90 -26.20
N TYR A 314 32.22 -16.58 -26.08
CA TYR A 314 31.10 -15.78 -26.53
C TYR A 314 31.59 -14.59 -27.35
N ASP A 315 30.91 -14.31 -28.46
CA ASP A 315 31.11 -13.08 -29.23
C ASP A 315 29.89 -12.16 -29.04
N ALA A 316 30.13 -10.84 -29.06
CA ALA A 316 29.08 -9.85 -29.07
C ALA A 316 28.77 -9.41 -30.52
N ILE A 317 27.49 -9.33 -30.87
CA ILE A 317 27.00 -8.76 -32.12
C ILE A 317 26.28 -7.46 -31.80
N THR A 318 26.43 -6.46 -32.67
CA THR A 318 25.69 -5.19 -32.56
C THR A 318 24.91 -4.94 -33.85
N ALA A 319 23.79 -4.22 -33.73
CA ALA A 319 22.96 -3.86 -34.88
C ALA A 319 23.62 -2.86 -35.84
N GLY A 320 24.83 -2.35 -35.52
CA GLY A 320 25.57 -1.43 -36.40
C GLY A 320 24.82 -0.15 -36.73
N GLY A 321 24.01 0.37 -35.81
CA GLY A 321 23.20 1.58 -36.01
C GLY A 321 21.90 1.36 -36.80
N ARG A 322 21.59 0.12 -37.22
CA ARG A 322 20.30 -0.19 -37.85
C ARG A 322 19.16 -0.03 -36.85
N LYS A 323 18.02 0.45 -37.34
CA LYS A 323 16.82 0.65 -36.53
C LYS A 323 16.23 -0.71 -36.13
N ILE A 324 15.94 -0.86 -34.84
CA ILE A 324 15.15 -1.98 -34.34
C ILE A 324 13.66 -1.63 -34.41
N PHE A 325 12.86 -2.52 -34.96
CA PHE A 325 11.41 -2.41 -35.03
C PHE A 325 10.76 -3.19 -33.88
N GLY A 326 9.55 -2.78 -33.46
CA GLY A 326 8.80 -3.57 -32.47
C GLY A 326 9.30 -3.44 -31.03
N SER A 327 10.13 -2.46 -30.69
CA SER A 327 10.55 -2.14 -29.31
C SER A 327 9.94 -0.82 -28.84
N ASN A 328 9.82 -0.63 -27.52
CA ASN A 328 9.17 0.54 -26.91
C ASN A 328 7.77 0.87 -27.47
N GLN A 329 7.02 -0.15 -27.89
CA GLN A 329 5.67 0.02 -28.42
C GLN A 329 4.83 -1.23 -28.18
N PRO A 330 3.50 -1.13 -28.05
CA PRO A 330 2.64 -2.30 -27.86
C PRO A 330 2.85 -3.34 -28.97
N PRO A 331 2.95 -4.65 -28.65
CA PRO A 331 2.85 -5.28 -27.32
C PRO A 331 4.19 -5.43 -26.57
N ASN A 332 5.28 -4.87 -27.10
CA ASN A 332 6.64 -5.01 -26.58
C ASN A 332 7.15 -3.70 -25.95
N TYR A 333 6.84 -3.55 -24.67
CA TYR A 333 7.19 -2.41 -23.83
C TYR A 333 8.64 -2.47 -23.29
N PHE A 334 9.57 -2.99 -24.07
CA PHE A 334 10.97 -3.16 -23.65
C PHE A 334 11.88 -2.18 -24.40
N PRO A 335 12.94 -1.66 -23.73
CA PRO A 335 13.77 -0.59 -24.30
C PRO A 335 14.46 -1.05 -25.57
N THR A 336 14.45 -0.20 -26.59
CA THR A 336 15.13 -0.47 -27.88
C THR A 336 16.60 -0.88 -27.67
N LYS A 337 17.29 -0.24 -26.72
CA LYS A 337 18.69 -0.52 -26.39
C LYS A 337 18.96 -2.00 -26.09
N LEU A 338 18.02 -2.70 -25.45
CA LEU A 338 18.13 -4.13 -25.15
C LEU A 338 18.34 -4.97 -26.41
N TYR A 339 17.72 -4.58 -27.52
CA TYR A 339 17.71 -5.33 -28.78
C TYR A 339 18.79 -4.84 -29.77
N THR A 340 19.64 -3.89 -29.38
CA THR A 340 20.72 -3.36 -30.25
C THR A 340 22.01 -4.17 -30.15
N SER A 341 22.13 -5.00 -29.12
CA SER A 341 23.26 -5.90 -28.89
C SER A 341 22.75 -7.31 -28.61
N ALA A 342 23.61 -8.29 -28.88
CA ALA A 342 23.35 -9.67 -28.55
C ALA A 342 24.66 -10.43 -28.29
N ILE A 343 24.55 -11.58 -27.66
CA ILE A 343 25.62 -12.57 -27.56
C ILE A 343 25.34 -13.73 -28.52
N THR A 344 26.42 -14.27 -29.08
CA THR A 344 26.46 -15.46 -29.94
C THR A 344 27.65 -16.35 -29.58
N THR A 345 27.65 -17.53 -30.19
CA THR A 345 28.72 -18.52 -30.34
C THR A 345 30.20 -18.15 -30.50
N GLY A 346 31.11 -18.04 -29.54
CA GLY A 346 32.53 -17.86 -29.92
C GLY A 346 33.07 -19.08 -30.72
N GLY A 347 33.53 -18.91 -31.96
CA GLY A 347 34.14 -19.99 -32.76
C GLY A 347 33.18 -20.84 -33.60
N ASP A 348 33.12 -22.15 -33.33
CA ASP A 348 32.40 -23.18 -34.11
C ASP A 348 30.86 -23.00 -34.05
N GLU A 349 30.16 -23.37 -35.13
CA GLU A 349 28.69 -23.30 -35.24
C GLU A 349 27.98 -24.32 -34.33
N SER A 350 28.69 -25.33 -33.81
CA SER A 350 28.14 -26.30 -32.84
C SER A 350 28.09 -25.78 -31.40
N ASN A 351 28.69 -24.62 -31.11
CA ASN A 351 28.79 -24.11 -29.75
C ASN A 351 27.44 -23.57 -29.25
N GLU A 352 27.11 -23.85 -27.99
CA GLU A 352 25.89 -23.41 -27.33
C GLU A 352 26.11 -22.14 -26.49
N ILE A 353 25.05 -21.35 -26.29
CA ILE A 353 25.05 -20.30 -25.27
C ILE A 353 24.53 -20.91 -23.98
N GLU A 354 25.24 -20.74 -22.87
CA GLU A 354 24.79 -21.21 -21.55
C GLU A 354 24.89 -20.11 -20.49
N TYR A 355 23.77 -19.89 -19.78
CA TYR A 355 23.72 -19.09 -18.56
C TYR A 355 23.42 -19.97 -17.35
N LEU A 356 24.07 -19.67 -16.23
CA LEU A 356 23.94 -20.36 -14.95
C LEU A 356 23.29 -19.40 -13.94
N MET A 357 21.97 -19.53 -13.77
CA MET A 357 21.19 -18.61 -12.95
C MET A 357 21.07 -19.14 -11.50
N PRO A 358 21.49 -18.38 -10.46
CA PRO A 358 21.23 -18.76 -9.08
C PRO A 358 19.71 -18.70 -8.78
N VAL A 359 19.20 -19.71 -8.09
CA VAL A 359 17.75 -19.89 -7.82
C VAL A 359 17.52 -20.57 -6.46
N ASP A 360 16.36 -20.36 -5.85
CA ASP A 360 15.83 -21.11 -4.70
C ASP A 360 14.91 -22.22 -5.22
N THR A 361 15.27 -23.46 -4.94
CA THR A 361 14.53 -24.67 -5.34
C THR A 361 13.07 -24.72 -4.89
N ARG A 362 12.68 -23.91 -3.90
CA ARG A 362 11.30 -23.87 -3.37
C ARG A 362 10.38 -22.93 -4.15
N MET A 363 10.94 -22.12 -5.05
CA MET A 363 10.21 -21.13 -5.83
C MET A 363 9.98 -21.62 -7.27
N SER A 364 8.96 -21.05 -7.92
CA SER A 364 8.76 -21.17 -9.36
C SER A 364 9.34 -19.95 -10.07
N TYR A 365 9.88 -20.14 -11.26
CA TYR A 365 10.61 -19.11 -11.99
C TYR A 365 9.98 -18.83 -13.35
N MET A 366 9.77 -17.56 -13.65
CA MET A 366 9.34 -17.11 -14.97
C MET A 366 10.55 -16.57 -15.72
N VAL A 367 10.95 -17.28 -16.77
CA VAL A 367 12.08 -16.93 -17.64
C VAL A 367 11.56 -16.17 -18.85
N TRP A 368 12.20 -15.05 -19.19
CA TRP A 368 11.95 -14.26 -20.38
C TRP A 368 13.22 -14.21 -21.20
N LEU A 369 13.11 -14.53 -22.49
CA LEU A 369 14.20 -14.43 -23.45
C LEU A 369 13.86 -13.37 -24.48
N HIS A 370 14.79 -12.45 -24.67
CA HIS A 370 14.68 -11.34 -25.60
C HIS A 370 15.58 -11.58 -26.79
N PHE A 371 15.00 -11.45 -27.98
CA PHE A 371 15.64 -11.73 -29.26
C PHE A 371 15.41 -10.59 -30.24
N ALA A 372 16.37 -10.38 -31.13
CA ALA A 372 16.21 -9.68 -32.39
C ALA A 372 17.27 -10.25 -33.34
N GLU A 373 16.89 -10.55 -34.58
CA GLU A 373 17.87 -10.98 -35.58
C GLU A 373 18.61 -9.75 -36.10
N ILE A 374 19.70 -9.40 -35.41
CA ILE A 374 20.52 -8.21 -35.70
C ILE A 374 21.73 -8.53 -36.57
N ASP A 375 21.98 -9.80 -36.87
CA ASP A 375 23.04 -10.21 -37.78
C ASP A 375 22.60 -9.95 -39.22
N ALA A 376 23.32 -9.05 -39.90
CA ALA A 376 23.05 -8.72 -41.29
C ALA A 376 23.28 -9.91 -42.26
N GLY A 377 24.01 -10.95 -41.84
CA GLY A 377 24.23 -12.17 -42.61
C GLY A 377 23.00 -13.09 -42.67
N ILE A 378 22.03 -12.91 -41.76
CA ILE A 378 20.79 -13.70 -41.71
C ILE A 378 19.65 -12.91 -42.35
N GLY A 379 19.23 -13.35 -43.53
CA GLY A 379 18.24 -12.67 -44.37
C GLY A 379 17.02 -13.52 -44.74
N SER A 380 16.94 -14.77 -44.28
CA SER A 380 15.82 -15.66 -44.59
C SER A 380 15.56 -16.69 -43.48
N PRO A 381 14.31 -17.20 -43.37
CA PRO A 381 13.97 -18.28 -42.45
C PRO A 381 14.86 -19.52 -42.65
N GLY A 382 15.16 -20.23 -41.57
CA GLY A 382 15.92 -21.48 -41.56
C GLY A 382 17.44 -21.30 -41.55
N GLN A 383 17.97 -20.08 -41.68
CA GLN A 383 19.41 -19.83 -41.60
C GLN A 383 19.95 -19.81 -40.17
N ARG A 384 19.11 -19.50 -39.17
CA ARG A 384 19.43 -19.59 -37.75
C ARG A 384 18.28 -20.27 -37.01
N VAL A 385 18.54 -21.47 -36.51
CA VAL A 385 17.57 -22.29 -35.78
C VAL A 385 18.27 -22.89 -34.57
N PHE A 386 17.69 -22.75 -33.39
CA PHE A 386 18.26 -23.31 -32.16
C PHE A 386 17.16 -23.77 -31.20
N ASP A 387 17.50 -24.76 -30.37
CA ASP A 387 16.64 -25.26 -29.31
C ASP A 387 16.92 -24.52 -28.01
N VAL A 388 15.87 -24.13 -27.30
CA VAL A 388 15.95 -23.51 -25.98
C VAL A 388 15.76 -24.61 -24.94
N MET A 389 16.80 -24.84 -24.13
CA MET A 389 16.76 -25.76 -23.01
C MET A 389 16.76 -24.99 -21.68
N LEU A 390 15.77 -25.25 -20.83
CA LEU A 390 15.65 -24.67 -19.49
C LEU A 390 15.70 -25.80 -18.46
N ALA A 391 16.59 -25.67 -17.47
CA ALA A 391 16.80 -26.68 -16.43
C ALA A 391 16.97 -28.12 -17.00
N GLY A 392 17.73 -28.25 -18.08
CA GLY A 392 17.99 -29.53 -18.76
C GLY A 392 16.85 -30.07 -19.63
N ARG A 393 15.72 -29.36 -19.75
CA ARG A 393 14.58 -29.78 -20.59
C ARG A 393 14.54 -28.95 -21.87
N ASN A 394 14.38 -29.59 -23.02
CA ASN A 394 14.09 -28.88 -24.27
C ASN A 394 12.65 -28.36 -24.24
N VAL A 395 12.49 -27.04 -24.32
CA VAL A 395 11.19 -26.37 -24.16
C VAL A 395 10.61 -25.92 -25.49
N THR A 396 11.45 -25.38 -26.38
CA THR A 396 10.99 -24.86 -27.67
C THR A 396 12.13 -24.78 -28.67
N ARG A 397 11.79 -24.79 -29.96
CA ARG A 397 12.71 -24.50 -31.07
C ARG A 397 12.39 -23.12 -31.63
N ILE A 398 13.40 -22.27 -31.79
CA ILE A 398 13.24 -20.88 -32.24
C ILE A 398 13.98 -20.65 -33.55
N ASP A 399 13.29 -19.97 -34.48
CA ASP A 399 13.83 -19.32 -35.67
C ASP A 399 13.30 -17.88 -35.64
N ILE A 400 14.16 -16.93 -35.26
CA ILE A 400 13.74 -15.53 -35.01
C ILE A 400 13.27 -14.89 -36.32
N PHE A 401 14.00 -15.10 -37.42
CA PHE A 401 13.68 -14.51 -38.71
C PHE A 401 12.32 -15.01 -39.22
N LYS A 402 11.99 -16.28 -39.00
CA LYS A 402 10.67 -16.82 -39.33
C LYS A 402 9.54 -16.20 -38.51
N GLN A 403 9.79 -15.85 -37.25
CA GLN A 403 8.78 -15.30 -36.35
C GLN A 403 8.50 -13.82 -36.61
N VAL A 404 9.56 -13.02 -36.79
CA VAL A 404 9.45 -11.55 -36.82
C VAL A 404 10.28 -10.87 -37.91
N GLY A 405 11.06 -11.62 -38.69
CA GLY A 405 12.02 -11.07 -39.66
C GLY A 405 13.30 -10.51 -39.02
N GLY A 406 14.08 -9.79 -39.82
CA GLY A 406 15.30 -9.13 -39.36
C GLY A 406 15.02 -7.85 -38.58
N PHE A 407 15.92 -7.50 -37.65
CA PHE A 407 15.93 -6.24 -36.88
C PHE A 407 14.60 -5.92 -36.18
N THR A 408 13.82 -6.95 -35.84
CA THR A 408 12.53 -6.79 -35.15
C THR A 408 12.60 -7.51 -33.81
N ALA A 409 12.16 -6.83 -32.76
CA ALA A 409 12.21 -7.33 -31.41
C ALA A 409 11.17 -8.44 -31.19
N PHE A 410 11.61 -9.53 -30.58
CA PHE A 410 10.83 -10.72 -30.27
C PHE A 410 11.12 -11.13 -28.83
N LYS A 411 10.07 -11.43 -28.06
CA LYS A 411 10.19 -11.92 -26.68
C LYS A 411 9.49 -13.25 -26.56
N TRP A 412 10.04 -14.13 -25.72
CA TRP A 412 9.46 -15.43 -25.42
C TRP A 412 9.56 -15.70 -23.93
N THR A 413 8.56 -16.37 -23.35
CA THR A 413 8.50 -16.64 -21.91
C THR A 413 8.11 -18.07 -21.59
N TYR A 414 8.60 -18.58 -20.45
CA TYR A 414 8.29 -19.90 -19.94
C TYR A 414 8.41 -19.97 -18.41
N ILE A 415 7.55 -20.78 -17.78
CA ILE A 415 7.56 -20.99 -16.33
C ILE A 415 8.27 -22.31 -16.03
N VAL A 416 9.31 -22.25 -15.20
CA VAL A 416 10.07 -23.38 -14.69
C VAL A 416 9.66 -23.64 -13.25
N GLU A 417 9.26 -24.88 -12.97
CA GLU A 417 8.82 -25.34 -11.65
C GLU A 417 9.62 -26.58 -11.23
N ASN A 418 9.56 -26.92 -9.94
CA ASN A 418 10.15 -28.15 -9.38
C ASN A 418 11.66 -28.27 -9.65
N LEU A 419 12.40 -27.19 -9.40
CA LEU A 419 13.86 -27.18 -9.51
C LEU A 419 14.50 -28.05 -8.42
N THR A 420 15.49 -28.85 -8.81
CA THR A 420 16.24 -29.73 -7.89
C THR A 420 17.63 -29.18 -7.54
N SER A 421 18.07 -28.12 -8.20
CA SER A 421 19.38 -27.49 -8.04
C SER A 421 19.22 -26.02 -7.71
N SER A 422 20.15 -25.47 -6.92
CA SER A 422 20.27 -24.03 -6.62
C SER A 422 20.78 -23.21 -7.81
N THR A 423 21.06 -23.87 -8.93
CA THR A 423 21.48 -23.24 -10.19
C THR A 423 20.63 -23.78 -11.33
N MET A 424 19.98 -22.87 -12.06
CA MET A 424 19.18 -23.18 -13.24
C MET A 424 19.99 -22.85 -14.51
N SER A 425 20.21 -23.85 -15.36
CA SER A 425 20.82 -23.65 -16.67
C SER A 425 19.80 -23.11 -17.69
N VAL A 426 20.16 -22.06 -18.41
CA VAL A 426 19.46 -21.59 -19.61
C VAL A 426 20.40 -21.77 -20.79
N LYS A 427 20.09 -22.73 -21.67
CA LYS A 427 20.93 -23.07 -22.82
C LYS A 427 20.21 -22.82 -24.14
N LEU A 428 20.94 -22.29 -25.13
CA LEU A 428 20.50 -22.22 -26.52
C LEU A 428 21.42 -23.12 -27.34
N VAL A 429 20.89 -24.24 -27.82
CA VAL A 429 21.64 -25.28 -28.53
C VAL A 429 21.44 -25.12 -30.03
N PRO A 430 22.51 -24.94 -30.84
CA PRO A 430 22.38 -24.75 -32.28
C PRO A 430 21.77 -25.98 -32.96
N VAL A 431 20.89 -25.73 -33.92
CA VAL A 431 20.40 -26.72 -34.89
C VAL A 431 20.92 -26.36 -36.28
N VAL A 432 20.83 -25.07 -36.65
CA VAL A 432 21.43 -24.48 -37.85
C VAL A 432 21.95 -23.09 -37.48
N GLY A 433 23.22 -22.81 -37.76
CA GLY A 433 23.85 -21.54 -37.40
C GLY A 433 23.99 -21.34 -35.90
N ARG A 434 24.79 -20.33 -35.52
CA ARG A 434 25.07 -20.01 -34.11
C ARG A 434 23.79 -19.48 -33.42
N PRO A 435 23.49 -19.80 -32.16
CA PRO A 435 22.38 -19.16 -31.44
C PRO A 435 22.68 -17.67 -31.18
N ILE A 436 21.62 -16.88 -30.90
CA ILE A 436 21.74 -15.45 -30.56
C ILE A 436 20.76 -15.07 -29.44
N LEU A 437 21.19 -14.22 -28.50
CA LEU A 437 20.36 -13.72 -27.41
C LEU A 437 20.64 -12.25 -27.10
N CYS A 438 19.61 -11.42 -27.01
CA CYS A 438 19.71 -9.97 -26.71
C CYS A 438 19.54 -9.64 -25.23
N GLY A 439 18.74 -10.43 -24.51
CA GLY A 439 18.49 -10.21 -23.09
C GLY A 439 17.79 -11.38 -22.44
N LEU A 440 17.85 -11.42 -21.10
CA LEU A 440 17.28 -12.49 -20.29
C LEU A 440 16.69 -11.89 -19.02
N GLU A 441 15.45 -12.26 -18.68
CA GLU A 441 14.89 -11.99 -17.35
C GLU A 441 14.55 -13.30 -16.65
N ASN A 442 14.82 -13.37 -15.35
CA ASN A 442 14.48 -14.50 -14.50
C ASN A 442 13.78 -13.97 -13.23
N TYR A 443 12.49 -14.25 -13.08
CA TYR A 443 11.71 -13.81 -11.92
C TYR A 443 11.28 -14.98 -11.07
N ALA A 444 11.57 -14.94 -9.77
CA ALA A 444 10.88 -15.80 -8.81
C ALA A 444 9.44 -15.32 -8.64
N MET A 445 8.49 -16.24 -8.73
CA MET A 445 7.07 -15.99 -8.63
C MET A 445 6.60 -16.21 -7.19
N VAL A 446 6.29 -15.13 -6.48
CA VAL A 446 5.85 -15.17 -5.07
C VAL A 446 4.35 -14.86 -5.00
N PRO A 447 3.49 -15.81 -4.57
CA PRO A 447 2.06 -15.56 -4.40
C PRO A 447 1.80 -14.57 -3.28
N LEU A 448 0.84 -13.68 -3.49
CA LEU A 448 0.42 -12.74 -2.45
C LEU A 448 -0.16 -13.48 -1.24
N GLU A 449 0.23 -13.04 -0.05
CA GLU A 449 -0.36 -13.53 1.18
C GLU A 449 -1.77 -12.95 1.42
N THR A 450 -2.57 -13.70 2.17
CA THR A 450 -3.88 -13.24 2.63
C THR A 450 -3.69 -12.04 3.57
N ARG A 451 -4.34 -10.92 3.25
CA ARG A 451 -4.24 -9.65 3.98
C ARG A 451 -5.35 -9.47 5.02
N THR A 452 -5.17 -8.51 5.91
CA THR A 452 -6.25 -8.06 6.81
C THR A 452 -7.36 -7.39 6.03
N MET A 453 -8.61 -7.59 6.47
CA MET A 453 -9.78 -6.96 5.87
C MET A 453 -9.61 -5.42 5.81
N PRO A 454 -9.80 -4.77 4.65
CA PRO A 454 -9.46 -3.34 4.48
C PRO A 454 -10.15 -2.38 5.46
N ASN A 455 -11.40 -2.64 5.83
CA ASN A 455 -12.14 -1.87 6.83
C ASN A 455 -11.51 -1.99 8.22
N GLN A 456 -11.03 -3.19 8.59
CA GLN A 456 -10.32 -3.40 9.85
C GLN A 456 -8.93 -2.76 9.83
N VAL A 457 -8.21 -2.75 8.70
CA VAL A 457 -6.95 -2.01 8.57
C VAL A 457 -7.17 -0.52 8.81
N ALA A 458 -8.20 0.07 8.20
CA ALA A 458 -8.53 1.48 8.40
C ALA A 458 -8.86 1.78 9.88
N ALA A 459 -9.67 0.92 10.51
CA ALA A 459 -10.01 1.03 11.93
C ALA A 459 -8.79 0.94 12.84
N MET A 460 -7.87 0.01 12.56
CA MET A 460 -6.64 -0.14 13.31
C MET A 460 -5.68 1.04 13.15
N LYS A 461 -5.60 1.63 11.95
CA LYS A 461 -4.85 2.88 11.74
C LYS A 461 -5.47 4.04 12.54
N ALA A 462 -6.79 4.17 12.55
CA ALA A 462 -7.48 5.16 13.37
C ALA A 462 -7.27 4.93 14.88
N LEU A 463 -7.29 3.67 15.34
CA LEU A 463 -7.00 3.30 16.73
C LEU A 463 -5.53 3.57 17.09
N LYS A 464 -4.58 3.29 16.19
CA LYS A 464 -3.16 3.62 16.39
C LYS A 464 -3.01 5.10 16.78
N ASP A 465 -3.66 5.97 16.02
CA ASP A 465 -3.60 7.42 16.21
C ASP A 465 -4.38 7.86 17.45
N SER A 466 -5.60 7.35 17.66
CA SER A 466 -6.46 7.75 18.78
C SER A 466 -5.92 7.29 20.14
N LEU A 467 -5.37 6.08 20.21
CA LEU A 467 -4.77 5.49 21.40
C LEU A 467 -3.36 6.06 21.70
N LYS A 468 -2.77 6.78 20.72
CA LYS A 468 -1.39 7.28 20.76
C LYS A 468 -0.39 6.15 20.99
N ILE A 469 -0.47 5.10 20.17
CA ILE A 469 0.39 3.94 20.29
C ILE A 469 1.86 4.35 20.13
N PRO A 470 2.73 4.00 21.08
CA PRO A 470 4.15 4.36 21.01
C PRO A 470 4.86 3.54 19.93
N ALA A 471 5.83 4.16 19.24
CA ALA A 471 6.55 3.55 18.11
C ALA A 471 7.19 2.19 18.45
N ARG A 472 7.64 2.00 19.71
CA ARG A 472 8.22 0.74 20.20
C ARG A 472 7.34 -0.50 20.01
N MET A 473 6.01 -0.33 19.91
CA MET A 473 5.08 -1.45 19.71
C MET A 473 5.02 -1.91 18.26
N GLY A 474 5.68 -1.21 17.32
CA GLY A 474 5.83 -1.65 15.94
C GLY A 474 4.53 -1.75 15.14
N TRP A 475 3.47 -1.02 15.52
CA TRP A 475 2.18 -0.97 14.80
C TRP A 475 2.34 -0.29 13.43
N ASN A 476 2.96 -0.96 12.47
CA ASN A 476 3.30 -0.46 11.13
C ASN A 476 2.88 -1.48 10.07
N GLY A 477 2.42 -1.00 8.91
CA GLY A 477 2.02 -1.87 7.79
C GLY A 477 0.63 -2.51 7.96
N ASP A 478 0.52 -3.79 7.61
CA ASP A 478 -0.71 -4.57 7.77
C ASP A 478 -0.77 -5.19 9.19
N PRO A 479 -1.88 -5.10 9.93
CA PRO A 479 -1.95 -5.57 11.31
C PRO A 479 -1.71 -7.07 11.52
N CYS A 480 -2.02 -7.90 10.52
CA CYS A 480 -2.00 -9.36 10.65
C CYS A 480 -1.13 -10.06 9.58
N ALA A 481 -0.51 -9.32 8.67
CA ALA A 481 0.26 -9.87 7.57
C ALA A 481 1.65 -9.20 7.45
N PRO A 482 2.71 -9.94 7.04
CA PRO A 482 2.69 -11.34 6.61
C PRO A 482 2.53 -12.32 7.78
N ARG A 483 1.94 -13.48 7.52
CA ARG A 483 1.63 -14.49 8.57
C ARG A 483 2.84 -15.24 9.09
N THR A 484 3.96 -15.12 8.39
CA THR A 484 5.27 -15.63 8.85
C THR A 484 5.80 -14.85 10.05
N TRP A 485 5.30 -13.63 10.25
CA TRP A 485 5.60 -12.76 11.39
C TRP A 485 4.42 -12.67 12.34
N ASP A 486 4.70 -12.30 13.58
CA ASP A 486 3.66 -11.99 14.56
C ASP A 486 2.83 -10.79 14.05
N ALA A 487 1.53 -10.81 14.36
CA ALA A 487 0.69 -9.63 14.21
C ALA A 487 1.26 -8.46 15.05
N TRP A 488 0.72 -7.26 14.85
CA TRP A 488 1.04 -6.11 15.69
C TRP A 488 0.99 -6.46 17.18
N GLU A 489 1.89 -5.89 17.98
CA GLU A 489 1.98 -6.21 19.40
C GLU A 489 0.64 -5.97 20.11
N GLY A 490 0.14 -6.99 20.81
CA GLY A 490 -1.17 -6.96 21.46
C GLY A 490 -2.37 -7.28 20.54
N VAL A 491 -2.15 -7.56 19.26
CA VAL A 491 -3.22 -7.89 18.30
C VAL A 491 -3.23 -9.40 18.02
N THR A 492 -4.41 -10.02 18.07
CA THR A 492 -4.60 -11.42 17.67
C THR A 492 -5.54 -11.52 16.48
N CYS A 493 -5.10 -12.23 15.46
CA CYS A 493 -5.81 -12.37 14.19
C CYS A 493 -6.22 -13.81 13.90
N LEU A 494 -7.34 -13.97 13.20
CA LEU A 494 -7.87 -15.25 12.73
C LEU A 494 -8.05 -15.21 11.21
N ARG A 495 -7.77 -16.34 10.54
CA ARG A 495 -8.07 -16.50 9.12
C ARG A 495 -9.54 -16.85 8.90
N LYS A 496 -10.19 -16.12 8.01
CA LYS A 496 -11.51 -16.43 7.44
C LYS A 496 -11.44 -16.53 5.92
N ASP A 497 -12.54 -16.95 5.29
CA ASP A 497 -12.61 -17.17 3.84
C ASP A 497 -12.29 -15.93 3.01
N LYS A 498 -12.61 -14.73 3.53
CA LYS A 498 -12.45 -13.45 2.82
C LYS A 498 -11.16 -12.70 3.14
N GLY A 499 -10.40 -13.13 4.15
CA GLY A 499 -9.23 -12.37 4.65
C GLY A 499 -8.89 -12.69 6.11
N LEU A 500 -7.88 -11.99 6.63
CA LEU A 500 -7.56 -12.00 8.06
C LEU A 500 -8.45 -11.00 8.80
N VAL A 501 -8.92 -11.40 9.97
CA VAL A 501 -9.74 -10.56 10.85
C VAL A 501 -9.15 -10.51 12.25
N ILE A 502 -9.34 -9.39 12.92
CA ILE A 502 -8.87 -9.12 14.27
C ILE A 502 -9.92 -9.59 15.27
N THR A 503 -9.47 -10.39 16.23
CA THR A 503 -10.34 -11.03 17.22
C THR A 503 -10.03 -10.62 18.64
N GLN A 504 -8.79 -10.21 18.93
CA GLN A 504 -8.41 -9.74 20.27
C GLN A 504 -7.46 -8.55 20.18
N LEU A 505 -7.65 -7.60 21.09
CA LEU A 505 -6.76 -6.47 21.33
C LEU A 505 -6.42 -6.45 22.83
N ASP A 506 -5.16 -6.76 23.17
CA ASP A 506 -4.64 -6.70 24.53
C ASP A 506 -3.52 -5.68 24.62
N LEU A 507 -3.85 -4.52 25.20
CA LEU A 507 -2.96 -3.38 25.39
C LEU A 507 -2.94 -2.95 26.86
N ALA A 508 -3.12 -3.91 27.76
CA ALA A 508 -3.06 -3.63 29.19
C ALA A 508 -1.67 -3.11 29.60
N SER A 509 -1.65 -2.13 30.52
CA SER A 509 -0.41 -1.63 31.13
C SER A 509 0.63 -1.05 30.15
N GLN A 510 0.19 -0.43 29.05
CA GLN A 510 1.10 0.10 28.01
C GLN A 510 1.41 1.60 28.17
N GLY A 511 0.84 2.25 29.19
CA GLY A 511 1.00 3.67 29.44
C GLY A 511 0.30 4.56 28.40
N LEU A 512 -0.77 4.06 27.78
CA LEU A 512 -1.53 4.76 26.75
C LEU A 512 -2.29 5.95 27.36
N LYS A 513 -2.40 7.05 26.60
CA LYS A 513 -2.99 8.34 27.05
C LYS A 513 -4.04 8.90 26.09
N GLY A 514 -4.55 8.05 25.21
CA GLY A 514 -5.48 8.40 24.15
C GLY A 514 -6.94 8.26 24.54
N TYR A 515 -7.78 8.05 23.53
CA TYR A 515 -9.20 7.70 23.67
C TYR A 515 -9.58 6.61 22.64
N ILE A 516 -10.72 5.95 22.84
CA ILE A 516 -11.24 4.94 21.92
C ILE A 516 -12.07 5.66 20.85
N THR A 517 -11.68 5.53 19.58
CA THR A 517 -12.43 6.09 18.44
C THR A 517 -13.66 5.23 18.10
N ASP A 518 -14.71 5.83 17.53
CA ASP A 518 -15.91 5.12 17.03
C ASP A 518 -15.59 4.15 15.88
N GLU A 519 -14.45 4.32 15.20
CA GLU A 519 -13.96 3.40 14.16
C GLU A 519 -13.72 1.98 14.66
N ILE A 520 -13.64 1.77 15.99
CA ILE A 520 -13.59 0.43 16.57
C ILE A 520 -14.76 -0.43 16.09
N SER A 521 -15.92 0.17 15.78
CA SER A 521 -17.12 -0.48 15.22
C SER A 521 -16.87 -1.34 13.96
N HIS A 522 -15.82 -1.04 13.20
CA HIS A 522 -15.43 -1.81 12.02
C HIS A 522 -14.72 -3.12 12.34
N LEU A 523 -14.26 -3.32 13.58
CA LEU A 523 -13.67 -4.57 14.05
C LEU A 523 -14.74 -5.62 14.40
N THR A 524 -15.65 -5.90 13.45
CA THR A 524 -16.89 -6.70 13.66
C THR A 524 -16.70 -8.13 14.20
N ASP A 525 -15.46 -8.60 14.28
CA ASP A 525 -15.06 -9.91 14.75
C ASP A 525 -14.29 -9.87 16.08
N LEU A 526 -14.20 -8.70 16.71
CA LEU A 526 -13.53 -8.49 17.98
C LEU A 526 -14.29 -9.22 19.10
N ILE A 527 -13.60 -10.14 19.77
CA ILE A 527 -14.10 -10.98 20.86
C ILE A 527 -13.60 -10.44 22.20
N SER A 528 -12.36 -9.98 22.26
CA SER A 528 -11.73 -9.47 23.49
C SER A 528 -11.07 -8.12 23.26
N LEU A 529 -11.38 -7.15 24.13
CA LEU A 529 -10.71 -5.87 24.21
C LEU A 529 -10.23 -5.63 25.65
N ASN A 530 -8.92 -5.55 25.83
CA ASN A 530 -8.28 -5.22 27.10
C ASN A 530 -7.42 -3.96 26.94
N LEU A 531 -7.86 -2.88 27.58
CA LEU A 531 -7.17 -1.59 27.67
C LEU A 531 -6.87 -1.22 29.13
N SER A 532 -6.94 -2.19 30.05
CA SER A 532 -6.81 -1.97 31.49
C SER A 532 -5.47 -1.36 31.90
N TYR A 533 -5.46 -0.68 33.05
CA TYR A 533 -4.24 -0.12 33.65
C TYR A 533 -3.48 0.84 32.72
N ASN A 534 -4.20 1.72 32.04
CA ASN A 534 -3.62 2.79 31.23
C ASN A 534 -4.03 4.16 31.78
N SER A 535 -3.75 5.23 31.05
CA SER A 535 -4.19 6.60 31.36
C SER A 535 -5.13 7.13 30.27
N MET A 536 -6.00 6.24 29.77
CA MET A 536 -6.96 6.56 28.70
C MET A 536 -8.05 7.50 29.20
N THR A 537 -8.50 8.40 28.35
CA THR A 537 -9.47 9.45 28.64
C THR A 537 -10.60 9.47 27.60
N GLY A 538 -11.58 10.35 27.80
CA GLY A 538 -12.70 10.53 26.87
C GLY A 538 -13.89 9.63 27.17
N ASN A 539 -14.94 9.78 26.36
CA ASN A 539 -16.18 9.02 26.52
C ASN A 539 -16.10 7.67 25.80
N LEU A 540 -16.90 6.71 26.26
CA LEU A 540 -17.00 5.40 25.60
C LEU A 540 -17.80 5.54 24.28
N PRO A 541 -17.23 5.16 23.13
CA PRO A 541 -17.92 5.24 21.84
C PRO A 541 -19.08 4.25 21.74
N LEU A 542 -20.09 4.59 20.94
CA LEU A 542 -21.23 3.69 20.69
C LEU A 542 -20.77 2.38 20.01
N GLY A 543 -19.71 2.48 19.22
CA GLY A 543 -19.08 1.38 18.48
C GLY A 543 -18.47 0.25 19.32
N LEU A 544 -18.39 0.39 20.66
CA LEU A 544 -17.97 -0.70 21.56
C LEU A 544 -19.05 -1.77 21.74
N GLY A 545 -20.31 -1.45 21.42
CA GLY A 545 -21.47 -2.34 21.56
C GLY A 545 -21.61 -3.39 20.46
N GLN A 546 -20.51 -4.04 20.05
CA GLN A 546 -20.53 -5.00 18.94
C GLN A 546 -21.05 -6.36 19.38
N PRO A 547 -21.77 -7.09 18.51
CA PRO A 547 -22.38 -8.37 18.89
C PRO A 547 -21.37 -9.50 19.15
N SER A 548 -20.15 -9.40 18.61
CA SER A 548 -19.07 -10.38 18.77
C SER A 548 -18.32 -10.25 20.10
N LEU A 549 -18.36 -9.07 20.73
CA LEU A 549 -17.54 -8.77 21.90
C LEU A 549 -18.02 -9.54 23.12
N ALA A 550 -17.14 -10.37 23.68
CA ALA A 550 -17.39 -11.22 24.84
C ALA A 550 -16.65 -10.72 26.09
N THR A 551 -15.48 -10.09 25.91
CA THR A 551 -14.66 -9.57 27.01
C THR A 551 -14.32 -8.11 26.75
N LEU A 552 -14.69 -7.25 27.68
CA LEU A 552 -14.34 -5.84 27.71
C LEU A 552 -13.70 -5.51 29.06
N ASP A 553 -12.41 -5.18 29.05
CA ASP A 553 -11.70 -4.67 30.21
C ASP A 553 -11.11 -3.29 29.89
N ILE A 554 -11.66 -2.27 30.52
CA ILE A 554 -11.17 -0.88 30.45
C ILE A 554 -10.85 -0.36 31.85
N SER A 555 -10.70 -1.26 32.81
CA SER A 555 -10.54 -0.93 34.22
C SER A 555 -9.27 -0.11 34.48
N SER A 556 -9.28 0.66 35.57
CA SER A 556 -8.11 1.46 36.00
C SER A 556 -7.60 2.41 34.92
N ASN A 557 -8.50 3.28 34.44
CA ASN A 557 -8.26 4.33 33.45
C ASN A 557 -8.91 5.65 33.92
N GLN A 558 -9.06 6.62 33.02
CA GLN A 558 -9.67 7.92 33.28
C GLN A 558 -10.83 8.20 32.30
N PHE A 559 -11.56 7.15 31.88
CA PHE A 559 -12.72 7.33 31.01
C PHE A 559 -13.84 8.09 31.74
N THR A 560 -14.53 8.96 31.01
CA THR A 560 -15.58 9.86 31.51
C THR A 560 -16.91 9.63 30.81
N GLY A 561 -17.99 10.24 31.31
CA GLY A 561 -19.31 10.20 30.66
C GLY A 561 -20.09 8.91 30.95
N SER A 562 -21.26 8.82 30.33
CA SER A 562 -22.18 7.71 30.52
C SER A 562 -21.78 6.45 29.76
N ILE A 563 -22.07 5.28 30.34
CA ILE A 563 -21.92 3.99 29.65
C ILE A 563 -22.99 3.87 28.55
N PRO A 564 -22.61 3.74 27.26
CA PRO A 564 -23.58 3.60 26.18
C PRO A 564 -24.46 2.36 26.33
N GLY A 565 -25.77 2.52 26.08
CA GLY A 565 -26.70 1.39 26.06
C GLY A 565 -26.39 0.33 25.01
N THR A 566 -25.62 0.68 23.97
CA THR A 566 -25.15 -0.27 22.95
C THR A 566 -24.22 -1.34 23.53
N ILE A 567 -23.42 -1.03 24.54
CA ILE A 567 -22.55 -2.01 25.22
C ILE A 567 -23.37 -3.14 25.86
N GLY A 568 -24.55 -2.80 26.40
CA GLY A 568 -25.49 -3.81 26.90
C GLY A 568 -26.16 -4.66 25.81
N SER A 569 -25.99 -4.33 24.52
CA SER A 569 -26.50 -5.14 23.39
C SER A 569 -25.47 -6.16 22.87
N SER A 570 -24.23 -6.08 23.34
CA SER A 570 -23.19 -7.08 23.08
C SER A 570 -23.44 -8.37 23.87
N LYS A 571 -22.89 -9.49 23.39
CA LYS A 571 -22.90 -10.79 24.10
C LYS A 571 -21.76 -10.87 25.14
N LEU A 572 -21.58 -9.81 25.92
CA LEU A 572 -20.52 -9.72 26.90
C LEU A 572 -20.71 -10.77 28.00
N GLN A 573 -19.64 -11.49 28.29
CA GLN A 573 -19.50 -12.39 29.44
C GLN A 573 -18.73 -11.71 30.56
N THR A 574 -17.79 -10.82 30.21
CA THR A 574 -16.95 -10.09 31.16
C THR A 574 -16.92 -8.62 30.80
N ALA A 575 -17.29 -7.76 31.75
CA ALA A 575 -17.29 -6.31 31.62
C ALA A 575 -16.65 -5.66 32.87
N LEU A 576 -15.37 -5.30 32.76
CA LEU A 576 -14.60 -4.64 33.82
C LEU A 576 -14.44 -3.16 33.48
N LEU A 577 -15.25 -2.31 34.12
CA LEU A 577 -15.25 -0.85 33.93
C LEU A 577 -14.84 -0.10 35.20
N ASN A 578 -14.39 -0.82 36.22
CA ASN A 578 -14.05 -0.28 37.53
C ASN A 578 -12.86 0.69 37.49
N ASN A 579 -12.77 1.55 38.50
CA ASN A 579 -11.70 2.55 38.66
C ASN A 579 -11.55 3.47 37.44
N ASN A 580 -12.66 4.10 37.04
CA ASN A 580 -12.73 5.16 36.02
C ASN A 580 -13.48 6.38 36.59
N GLN A 581 -13.81 7.34 35.72
CA GLN A 581 -14.59 8.55 36.03
C GLN A 581 -15.96 8.53 35.32
N LEU A 582 -16.52 7.34 35.11
CA LEU A 582 -17.80 7.17 34.43
C LEU A 582 -18.94 7.69 35.32
N ASP A 583 -19.99 8.23 34.69
CA ASP A 583 -21.12 8.84 35.37
C ASP A 583 -22.48 8.52 34.75
N GLY A 584 -23.56 8.86 35.46
CA GLY A 584 -24.93 8.64 35.00
C GLY A 584 -25.48 7.23 35.24
N GLN A 585 -26.64 6.96 34.65
CA GLN A 585 -27.38 5.72 34.88
C GLN A 585 -26.75 4.55 34.13
N VAL A 586 -26.50 3.44 34.84
CA VAL A 586 -26.02 2.19 34.22
C VAL A 586 -27.13 1.57 33.36
N PRO A 587 -26.89 1.24 32.08
CA PRO A 587 -27.88 0.59 31.24
C PRO A 587 -28.34 -0.77 31.81
N GLU A 588 -29.65 -0.99 31.89
CA GLU A 588 -30.23 -2.21 32.47
C GLU A 588 -29.70 -3.49 31.81
N ARG A 589 -29.56 -3.48 30.48
CA ARG A 589 -29.03 -4.62 29.72
C ARG A 589 -27.58 -4.95 30.07
N LEU A 590 -26.77 -3.96 30.44
CA LEU A 590 -25.39 -4.20 30.86
C LEU A 590 -25.34 -4.93 32.21
N TYR A 591 -26.19 -4.53 33.15
CA TYR A 591 -26.28 -5.19 34.46
C TYR A 591 -26.79 -6.64 34.35
N SER A 592 -27.62 -6.94 33.34
CA SER A 592 -28.13 -8.31 33.12
C SER A 592 -27.03 -9.36 32.90
N ILE A 593 -25.82 -8.96 32.50
CA ILE A 593 -24.66 -9.85 32.35
C ILE A 593 -24.37 -10.60 33.66
N GLY A 594 -24.36 -9.90 34.78
CA GLY A 594 -24.12 -10.50 36.10
C GLY A 594 -25.24 -11.47 36.51
N VAL A 595 -26.48 -11.22 36.07
CA VAL A 595 -27.63 -12.10 36.33
C VAL A 595 -27.53 -13.39 35.51
N HIS A 596 -26.91 -13.34 34.33
CA HIS A 596 -26.73 -14.48 33.44
C HIS A 596 -25.41 -15.25 33.67
N GLY A 597 -24.75 -15.05 34.82
CA GLY A 597 -23.52 -15.77 35.19
C GLY A 597 -22.23 -15.18 34.62
N GLY A 598 -22.28 -13.99 34.03
CA GLY A 598 -21.10 -13.22 33.63
C GLY A 598 -20.50 -12.41 34.77
N VAL A 599 -19.36 -11.78 34.51
CA VAL A 599 -18.63 -10.93 35.46
C VAL A 599 -18.81 -9.47 35.08
N ILE A 600 -19.29 -8.65 36.02
CA ILE A 600 -19.38 -7.20 35.85
C ILE A 600 -18.80 -6.49 37.08
N ASP A 601 -17.87 -5.57 36.85
CA ASP A 601 -17.32 -4.70 37.91
C ASP A 601 -17.41 -3.23 37.48
N LEU A 602 -18.15 -2.45 38.28
CA LEU A 602 -18.39 -1.01 38.09
C LEU A 602 -17.80 -0.17 39.23
N SER A 603 -17.13 -0.82 40.20
CA SER A 603 -16.62 -0.19 41.41
C SER A 603 -15.64 0.95 41.12
N GLY A 604 -15.48 1.88 42.07
CA GLY A 604 -14.55 3.01 41.89
C GLY A 604 -15.01 4.12 40.93
N ASN A 605 -16.15 3.98 40.25
CA ASN A 605 -16.78 5.06 39.49
C ASN A 605 -17.78 5.84 40.35
N LYS A 606 -17.39 7.00 40.87
CA LYS A 606 -18.21 7.78 41.82
C LYS A 606 -19.50 8.36 41.22
N GLY A 607 -19.57 8.53 39.91
CA GLY A 607 -20.70 9.16 39.22
C GLY A 607 -21.80 8.19 38.77
N LEU A 608 -21.58 6.88 38.84
CA LEU A 608 -22.55 5.89 38.34
C LEU A 608 -23.69 5.65 39.34
N CYS A 609 -24.88 5.37 38.82
CA CYS A 609 -26.08 5.14 39.61
C CYS A 609 -27.07 4.18 38.93
N GLY A 610 -28.08 3.70 39.68
CA GLY A 610 -29.29 3.05 39.11
C GLY A 610 -29.31 1.52 39.09
N VAL A 611 -28.30 0.83 39.62
CA VAL A 611 -28.28 -0.65 39.78
C VAL A 611 -28.11 -1.01 41.26
N PRO A 612 -28.49 -2.23 41.72
CA PRO A 612 -28.50 -2.59 43.14
C PRO A 612 -27.17 -2.38 43.89
N THR A 613 -26.04 -2.42 43.19
CA THR A 613 -24.70 -2.22 43.76
C THR A 613 -24.24 -0.76 43.80
N LEU A 614 -25.05 0.18 43.31
CA LEU A 614 -24.75 1.61 43.18
C LEU A 614 -25.87 2.48 43.78
N PRO A 615 -25.60 3.76 44.11
CA PRO A 615 -26.65 4.65 44.61
C PRO A 615 -27.78 4.82 43.60
N ALA A 616 -28.99 5.11 44.10
CA ALA A 616 -30.11 5.50 43.24
C ALA A 616 -29.75 6.77 42.48
N CYS A 617 -30.10 6.83 41.19
CA CYS A 617 -29.87 8.04 40.41
C CYS A 617 -30.68 9.20 40.99
N ALA A 618 -30.06 10.37 41.11
CA ALA A 618 -30.76 11.60 41.43
C ALA A 618 -31.64 12.00 40.24
N LEU A 619 -32.80 11.37 40.10
CA LEU A 619 -33.84 11.81 39.20
C LEU A 619 -34.32 13.19 39.67
N PHE A 620 -34.30 14.17 38.78
CA PHE A 620 -34.84 15.51 39.01
C PHE A 620 -36.34 15.52 39.40
N TRP A 621 -37.01 14.37 39.30
CA TRP A 621 -38.43 14.17 39.51
C TRP A 621 -38.66 12.86 40.28
N GLU A 622 -38.82 12.95 41.61
CA GLU A 622 -39.53 11.93 42.38
C GLU A 622 -40.84 12.54 42.88
N LYS A 623 -41.96 11.84 42.65
CA LYS A 623 -43.30 12.19 43.14
C LYS A 623 -43.76 13.63 42.81
N GLY A 624 -43.67 14.03 41.55
CA GLY A 624 -44.37 15.23 41.05
C GLY A 624 -43.87 16.58 41.60
N GLY A 625 -42.60 16.69 42.02
CA GLY A 625 -42.04 17.99 42.40
C GLY A 625 -40.51 18.08 42.40
N LEU A 626 -39.98 19.30 42.23
CA LEU A 626 -38.55 19.62 42.23
C LEU A 626 -37.86 19.26 43.57
N ASN A 627 -36.63 18.73 43.48
CA ASN A 627 -35.70 18.55 44.62
C ASN A 627 -35.44 19.88 45.36
N LYS A 628 -35.14 19.85 46.67
CA LYS A 628 -34.82 21.05 47.49
C LYS A 628 -33.76 21.93 46.82
N THR A 629 -32.71 21.33 46.26
CA THR A 629 -31.65 22.05 45.54
C THR A 629 -32.18 22.70 44.26
N GLY A 630 -33.05 22.01 43.52
CA GLY A 630 -33.72 22.56 42.33
C GLY A 630 -34.66 23.72 42.67
N LYS A 631 -35.40 23.62 43.78
CA LYS A 631 -36.28 24.71 44.28
C LYS A 631 -35.47 25.94 44.67
N ILE A 632 -34.33 25.75 45.32
CA ILE A 632 -33.41 26.83 45.71
C ILE A 632 -32.81 27.48 44.46
N ALA A 633 -32.36 26.69 43.48
CA ALA A 633 -31.80 27.20 42.24
C ALA A 633 -32.84 28.00 41.42
N LEU A 634 -34.06 27.48 41.29
CA LEU A 634 -35.15 28.17 40.57
C LEU A 634 -35.55 29.47 41.29
N GLY A 635 -35.62 29.44 42.62
CA GLY A 635 -35.89 30.62 43.45
C GLY A 635 -34.77 31.66 43.38
N ALA A 636 -33.51 31.24 43.36
CA ALA A 636 -32.35 32.13 43.22
C ALA A 636 -32.29 32.77 41.83
N SER A 637 -32.57 32.01 40.76
CA SER A 637 -32.66 32.56 39.40
C SER A 637 -33.82 33.54 39.24
N LEU A 638 -35.00 33.22 39.79
CA LEU A 638 -36.15 34.14 39.78
C LEU A 638 -35.86 35.41 40.60
N GLY A 639 -35.22 35.26 41.77
CA GLY A 639 -34.79 36.39 42.60
C GLY A 639 -33.77 37.28 41.90
N PHE A 640 -32.79 36.68 41.20
CA PHE A 640 -31.81 37.43 40.42
C PHE A 640 -32.45 38.20 39.26
N VAL A 641 -33.37 37.56 38.52
CA VAL A 641 -34.13 38.24 37.45
C VAL A 641 -34.98 39.37 38.03
N LEU A 642 -35.63 39.17 39.18
CA LEU A 642 -36.42 40.20 39.85
C LEU A 642 -35.56 41.40 40.25
N ILE A 643 -34.37 41.15 40.82
CA ILE A 643 -33.41 42.21 41.19
C ILE A 643 -32.94 42.98 39.95
N VAL A 644 -32.60 42.28 38.86
CA VAL A 644 -32.21 42.93 37.60
C VAL A 644 -33.36 43.77 37.05
N THR A 645 -34.61 43.26 37.06
CA THR A 645 -35.77 44.04 36.62
C THR A 645 -36.03 45.26 37.50
N LEU A 646 -35.86 45.16 38.83
CA LEU A 646 -36.00 46.28 39.76
C LEU A 646 -34.91 47.33 39.54
N ILE A 647 -33.68 46.92 39.23
CA ILE A 647 -32.59 47.83 38.86
C ILE A 647 -32.91 48.56 37.55
N VAL A 648 -33.45 47.86 36.55
CA VAL A 648 -33.88 48.47 35.28
C VAL A 648 -35.03 49.45 35.51
N VAL A 649 -36.03 49.09 36.32
CA VAL A 649 -37.14 49.98 36.70
C VAL A 649 -36.63 51.19 37.49
N TYR A 650 -35.69 51.01 38.41
CA TYR A 650 -35.06 52.11 39.15
C TYR A 650 -34.35 53.10 38.21
N ILE A 651 -33.62 52.59 37.21
CA ILE A 651 -32.94 53.40 36.20
C ILE A 651 -33.95 54.15 35.32
N LEU A 652 -35.07 53.51 34.96
CA LEU A 652 -36.08 54.09 34.07
C LEU A 652 -37.03 55.07 34.78
N CYS A 653 -37.38 54.82 36.04
CA CYS A 653 -38.42 55.58 36.75
C CYS A 653 -37.89 56.66 37.69
N ILE A 654 -36.64 56.57 38.19
CA ILE A 654 -36.13 57.49 39.23
C ILE A 654 -34.98 58.37 38.71
N ARG A 655 -34.39 58.07 37.55
CA ARG A 655 -33.32 58.89 36.95
C ARG A 655 -33.76 59.85 35.85
N ARG A 656 -35.06 60.11 35.69
CA ARG A 656 -35.54 61.14 34.75
C ARG A 656 -36.66 62.02 35.33
N GLY A 657 -36.33 63.30 35.46
CA GLY A 657 -37.24 64.44 35.35
C GLY A 657 -36.45 65.75 35.45
N PRO A 658 -36.90 66.88 34.88
CA PRO A 658 -37.95 67.15 33.87
C PRO A 658 -37.31 67.63 32.53
N TYR A 659 -37.96 67.63 31.37
CA TYR A 659 -38.83 68.70 30.85
C TYR A 659 -39.57 68.27 29.58
N ASP A 660 -40.77 68.85 29.45
CA ASP A 660 -41.65 69.11 28.31
C ASP A 660 -42.06 67.99 27.34
N TYR A 661 -43.37 67.74 27.40
CA TYR A 661 -44.18 67.01 26.44
C TYR A 661 -44.57 67.94 25.29
N ASP A 662 -44.51 67.44 24.06
CA ASP A 662 -45.58 67.65 23.09
C ASP A 662 -45.72 66.37 22.26
N PHE A 663 -46.90 65.76 22.33
CA PHE A 663 -47.27 64.55 21.62
C PHE A 663 -48.55 64.87 20.84
N GLU A 664 -48.43 65.21 19.56
CA GLU A 664 -49.54 65.10 18.62
C GLU A 664 -49.61 63.66 18.10
N PHE A 665 -50.83 63.10 18.12
CA PHE A 665 -51.11 61.72 17.74
C PHE A 665 -51.24 61.57 16.21
N PRO A 666 -50.84 60.44 15.61
CA PRO A 666 -50.81 60.26 14.16
C PRO A 666 -52.18 59.80 13.65
N GLN A 667 -52.61 60.33 12.50
CA GLN A 667 -53.63 59.68 11.70
C GLN A 667 -53.00 58.72 10.69
N ASP A 668 -53.64 57.57 10.65
CA ASP A 668 -53.27 56.35 9.98
C ASP A 668 -53.33 56.41 8.45
N LEU A 669 -52.64 55.43 7.83
CA LEU A 669 -52.84 54.87 6.50
C LEU A 669 -52.31 55.67 5.29
N THR A 670 -51.25 55.16 4.67
CA THR A 670 -51.34 54.36 3.42
C THR A 670 -49.99 54.26 2.71
N SER A 671 -49.80 53.13 2.01
CA SER A 671 -48.87 52.92 0.88
C SER A 671 -47.40 52.55 1.15
N ILE A 672 -47.13 51.25 0.97
CA ILE A 672 -46.02 50.64 0.21
C ILE A 672 -44.92 51.64 -0.22
N SER A 673 -43.99 51.95 0.68
CA SER A 673 -42.71 52.61 0.31
C SER A 673 -41.55 52.39 1.31
N ALA A 674 -41.77 51.76 2.47
CA ALA A 674 -40.74 51.63 3.51
C ALA A 674 -39.90 50.34 3.48
N ILE A 675 -39.93 49.55 2.39
CA ILE A 675 -39.05 48.36 2.23
C ILE A 675 -37.82 48.66 1.34
N SER A 676 -37.74 49.82 0.67
CA SER A 676 -36.59 50.15 -0.21
C SER A 676 -35.45 50.95 0.47
N ALA A 677 -35.65 51.56 1.64
CA ALA A 677 -34.64 52.44 2.25
C ALA A 677 -33.62 51.75 3.17
N LYS A 678 -33.80 50.46 3.54
CA LYS A 678 -32.85 49.71 4.38
C LYS A 678 -31.87 48.83 3.61
N ARG A 679 -32.07 48.61 2.30
CA ARG A 679 -31.16 47.81 1.46
C ARG A 679 -29.93 48.58 0.96
N ASN A 680 -29.92 49.92 1.05
CA ASN A 680 -28.85 50.77 0.51
C ASN A 680 -27.73 51.20 1.49
N ARG A 681 -27.80 50.88 2.78
CA ARG A 681 -26.67 51.16 3.72
C ARG A 681 -25.64 50.04 3.82
N TYR A 682 -26.04 48.80 3.54
CA TYR A 682 -25.14 47.64 3.61
C TYR A 682 -24.23 47.51 2.37
N GLN A 683 -24.68 47.99 1.21
CA GLN A 683 -23.91 47.98 -0.04
C GLN A 683 -22.84 49.09 -0.08
N ARG A 684 -23.07 50.24 0.59
CA ARG A 684 -22.13 51.37 0.62
C ARG A 684 -20.99 51.20 1.63
N ALA A 685 -21.19 50.42 2.70
CA ALA A 685 -20.13 50.08 3.65
C ALA A 685 -19.13 49.05 3.08
N LYS A 686 -19.61 48.15 2.19
CA LYS A 686 -18.76 47.12 1.57
C LYS A 686 -17.85 47.67 0.47
N SER A 687 -18.23 48.76 -0.20
CA SER A 687 -17.41 49.40 -1.24
C SER A 687 -16.34 50.36 -0.70
N VAL A 688 -16.54 50.94 0.49
CA VAL A 688 -15.54 51.82 1.14
C VAL A 688 -14.41 50.99 1.76
N MET A 689 -14.72 49.84 2.36
CA MET A 689 -13.71 48.94 2.92
C MET A 689 -12.85 48.26 1.84
N LEU A 690 -13.37 48.06 0.63
CA LEU A 690 -12.61 47.49 -0.49
C LEU A 690 -11.66 48.50 -1.16
N ALA A 691 -11.97 49.80 -1.10
CA ALA A 691 -11.11 50.87 -1.64
C ALA A 691 -9.96 51.24 -0.68
N GLU A 692 -10.10 50.94 0.62
CA GLU A 692 -9.11 51.25 1.65
C GLU A 692 -8.03 50.16 1.79
N MET A 693 -8.30 48.93 1.33
CA MET A 693 -7.32 47.83 1.30
C MET A 693 -6.41 47.81 0.05
N GLU A 694 -6.71 48.58 -1.01
CA GLU A 694 -5.85 48.68 -2.21
C GLU A 694 -4.86 49.86 -2.17
N ALA A 695 -4.89 50.71 -1.14
CA ALA A 695 -4.11 51.95 -1.10
C ALA A 695 -2.75 51.88 -0.37
N HIS A 696 -2.32 50.72 0.15
CA HIS A 696 -1.06 50.63 0.93
C HIS A 696 -0.12 49.52 0.45
N GLY A 697 0.72 49.90 -0.50
CA GLY A 697 2.09 49.39 -0.71
C GLY A 697 2.76 50.20 -1.81
N PRO A 698 4.10 50.18 -1.96
CA PRO A 698 5.18 50.16 -0.97
C PRO A 698 6.03 51.48 -1.06
N ASP A 699 7.18 51.51 -0.39
CA ASP A 699 8.35 52.40 -0.61
C ASP A 699 8.64 53.52 0.41
N GLY A 700 9.86 53.45 0.97
CA GLY A 700 10.80 54.56 0.78
C GLY A 700 11.19 55.42 1.98
N TYR A 701 12.18 54.95 2.75
CA TYR A 701 13.46 55.63 3.04
C TYR A 701 13.58 57.01 3.78
N TYR A 702 14.55 57.00 4.73
CA TYR A 702 15.40 58.11 5.27
C TYR A 702 14.68 59.18 6.15
N THR A 703 15.19 59.72 7.28
CA THR A 703 16.56 59.94 7.80
C THR A 703 16.51 60.34 9.30
N ASN A 704 17.56 59.98 10.04
CA ASN A 704 18.28 60.71 11.11
C ASN A 704 17.56 61.62 12.13
N GLY A 705 17.87 61.38 13.43
CA GLY A 705 18.74 62.32 14.14
C GLY A 705 18.24 63.02 15.42
N VAL A 706 18.82 62.59 16.55
CA VAL A 706 19.39 63.37 17.68
C VAL A 706 18.48 63.97 18.79
N THR A 707 19.02 63.82 20.01
CA THR A 707 18.73 64.43 21.35
C THR A 707 17.60 63.77 22.15
N HIS A 708 17.77 63.29 23.39
CA HIS A 708 18.75 63.59 24.46
C HIS A 708 19.07 62.35 25.30
#